data_AF-A0A5C4JIV4-F1
#
_entry.id   AF-A0A5C4JIV4-F1
#
_cell.length_a   1.000
_cell.length_b   1.000
_cell.length_c   1.000
_cell.angle_alpha   90.00
_cell.angle_beta   90.00
_cell.angle_gamma   90.00
#
_symmetry.space_group_name_H-M   'P 1'
#
loop_
_entity.id
_entity.type
_entity.pdbx_description
1 polymer ?
#
loop_
_entity_poly.entity_id
_entity_poly.type
_entity_poly.pdbx_seq_one_letter_code
_entity_poly.pdbx_strand_id
1 'polypeptide(L)'
;MAPVRWTDLGGLGEVTWARAAGDAALIAAGTSSGHLYLRRREGAGWRWEHAGRAPGAVGVLGVALLPAAGGSGAVAPAVLVRDCKGDSRAWLRSAGAGRRPWIRLGGPDPDLEKFNMSDIVSATTRHGTDVRHTLVTTSAAGRPWARHDAGPGASWLRVPTDADWIGVELAMTLASVAAGAEPQPHLFALTIDRESFVDQALRVAVLEGSLWTWIDPGIPPDAGFVQSLSAAGFRDADGRLQACAAVVGGDDNAMVLTGSGRDWRWTDLGQAPGPDLIRTAVVVDPGADPRPGAEPVVVASAFSDHIWTRTLTGSWTDLGAAPREAAVDPAAALDLTAAAGRRRVWTAGVSSDSGLWSFESDDTGVRWEEHGRPGSLASLVGAYTDALDIHDKRRVVVHAIDANGALWSCDRWGSPGAGLSDSRGFWTRHGLPPSGAVCAQGAGVFNIDTGFVAPAWVFVVDGDGRLWAMRGARGGWAWIAHGAPPGKSIVTAAAPFPADLTGGQPTVFALADDGRIWMHPAGMGGLPWIDCGGPQGQLISRFVGAAAPIGLAGLLPAAVVITKDGNLWIADSAESGGGSFKWNLLGTPDPAETLIAGIGVHVVTAPADSDALDIVVLGAPSGHVWRLRWARGRPLSWTRHGRPADARLRGGLGTMPDPADPAGCLIAVIGNDQQVWVTRSTAPGTWTRWDPHPDTTTIIAGQAETLLNLPCAVVLDGERRLRIATPQNG
;
A
#
# COMPACT_ATOMS: atom_id res chain seq x y z
N MET A 1 -17.25 2.91 25.23
CA MET A 1 -15.83 2.68 24.87
C MET A 1 -15.39 3.80 23.97
N ALA A 2 -14.17 4.34 24.15
CA ALA A 2 -13.67 5.43 23.32
C ALA A 2 -13.58 4.99 21.84
N PRO A 3 -13.81 5.91 20.87
CA PRO A 3 -13.60 5.61 19.46
C PRO A 3 -12.14 5.19 19.24
N VAL A 4 -11.94 3.93 18.87
CA VAL A 4 -10.61 3.39 18.54
C VAL A 4 -10.21 3.95 17.18
N ARG A 5 -9.04 4.58 17.08
CA ARG A 5 -8.53 5.04 15.80
C ARG A 5 -8.23 3.84 14.92
N TRP A 6 -8.54 3.92 13.63
CA TRP A 6 -8.24 2.86 12.66
C TRP A 6 -6.75 2.44 12.72
N THR A 7 -5.87 3.37 13.09
CA THR A 7 -4.44 3.12 13.32
C THR A 7 -4.13 2.06 14.37
N ASP A 8 -5.01 1.88 15.36
CA ASP A 8 -4.79 1.01 16.51
C ASP A 8 -5.31 -0.42 16.25
N LEU A 9 -5.97 -0.63 15.11
CA LEU A 9 -6.57 -1.91 14.73
C LEU A 9 -5.63 -2.85 13.97
N GLY A 10 -4.39 -2.42 13.73
CA GLY A 10 -3.39 -3.17 12.99
C GLY A 10 -3.69 -3.25 11.50
N GLY A 11 -2.64 -3.31 10.68
CA GLY A 11 -2.74 -3.37 9.22
C GLY A 11 -2.18 -2.14 8.55
N LEU A 12 -1.03 -2.28 7.88
CA LEU A 12 -0.66 -1.36 6.82
C LEU A 12 -1.46 -1.70 5.56
N GLY A 13 -1.67 -0.73 4.69
CA GLY A 13 -2.33 -0.96 3.42
C GLY A 13 -3.09 0.26 2.95
N GLU A 14 -3.11 0.44 1.65
CA GLU A 14 -3.94 1.45 1.00
C GLU A 14 -5.38 0.92 0.98
N VAL A 15 -6.38 1.73 1.35
CA VAL A 15 -7.78 1.36 1.06
C VAL A 15 -7.92 1.25 -0.44
N THR A 16 -8.28 0.07 -0.92
CA THR A 16 -8.38 -0.19 -2.37
C THR A 16 -9.79 -0.04 -2.88
N TRP A 17 -10.78 -0.30 -2.02
CA TRP A 17 -12.20 -0.17 -2.31
C TRP A 17 -12.99 0.00 -1.01
N ALA A 18 -14.20 0.56 -1.13
CA ALA A 18 -15.17 0.63 -0.05
C ALA A 18 -16.58 0.27 -0.56
N ARG A 19 -17.42 -0.29 0.32
CA ARG A 19 -18.85 -0.52 0.07
C ARG A 19 -19.65 -0.13 1.31
N ALA A 20 -20.82 0.44 1.12
CA ALA A 20 -21.71 0.82 2.21
C ALA A 20 -22.98 -0.02 2.22
N ALA A 21 -23.51 -0.30 3.41
CA ALA A 21 -24.85 -0.87 3.55
C ALA A 21 -25.90 0.19 3.20
N GLY A 22 -27.05 -0.23 2.65
CA GLY A 22 -28.11 0.67 2.16
C GLY A 22 -28.74 1.60 3.19
N ASP A 23 -28.44 1.45 4.48
CA ASP A 23 -28.87 2.33 5.57
C ASP A 23 -27.77 3.31 6.05
N ALA A 24 -26.61 3.32 5.36
CA ALA A 24 -25.41 4.05 5.75
C ALA A 24 -24.92 3.76 7.19
N ALA A 25 -25.33 2.65 7.81
CA ALA A 25 -24.94 2.28 9.17
C ALA A 25 -23.62 1.48 9.20
N LEU A 26 -23.19 0.95 8.06
CA LEU A 26 -21.96 0.16 7.92
C LEU A 26 -21.20 0.56 6.66
N ILE A 27 -19.90 0.77 6.80
CA ILE A 27 -18.93 0.85 5.70
C ILE A 27 -17.97 -0.32 5.81
N ALA A 28 -17.84 -1.10 4.76
CA ALA A 28 -16.80 -2.11 4.62
C ALA A 28 -15.68 -1.56 3.73
N ALA A 29 -14.43 -1.71 4.20
CA ALA A 29 -13.25 -1.28 3.46
C ALA A 29 -12.28 -2.46 3.32
N GLY A 30 -11.80 -2.69 2.10
CA GLY A 30 -10.72 -3.60 1.80
C GLY A 30 -9.40 -2.85 1.68
N THR A 31 -8.32 -3.46 2.16
CA THR A 31 -6.98 -2.89 2.04
C THR A 31 -6.12 -3.68 1.05
N SER A 32 -5.09 -3.02 0.51
CA SER A 32 -4.07 -3.67 -0.32
C SER A 32 -3.29 -4.77 0.42
N SER A 33 -3.37 -4.82 1.75
CA SER A 33 -2.86 -5.95 2.55
C SER A 33 -3.81 -7.14 2.66
N GLY A 34 -4.98 -7.07 2.03
CA GLY A 34 -5.96 -8.14 2.03
C GLY A 34 -6.69 -8.31 3.36
N HIS A 35 -6.86 -7.22 4.11
CA HIS A 35 -7.68 -7.21 5.32
C HIS A 35 -9.03 -6.53 5.05
N LEU A 36 -10.06 -7.00 5.76
CA LEU A 36 -11.38 -6.37 5.81
C LEU A 36 -11.51 -5.56 7.09
N TYR A 37 -11.95 -4.31 6.96
CA TYR A 37 -12.33 -3.44 8.06
C TYR A 37 -13.79 -3.07 7.93
N LEU A 38 -14.48 -2.99 9.06
CA LEU A 38 -15.90 -2.66 9.13
C LEU A 38 -16.07 -1.46 10.06
N ARG A 39 -16.67 -0.38 9.56
CA ARG A 39 -16.98 0.83 10.32
C ARG A 39 -18.48 0.89 10.56
N ARG A 40 -18.92 0.75 11.81
CA ARG A 40 -20.33 0.74 12.18
C ARG A 40 -20.74 2.00 12.92
N ARG A 41 -21.95 2.45 12.67
CA ARG A 41 -22.58 3.54 13.40
C ARG A 41 -23.10 2.99 14.74
N GLU A 42 -22.63 3.56 15.84
CA GLU A 42 -23.08 3.22 17.20
C GLU A 42 -23.49 4.54 17.90
N GLY A 43 -24.80 4.78 18.02
CA GLY A 43 -25.34 6.04 18.54
C GLY A 43 -24.97 7.24 17.64
N ALA A 44 -24.36 8.28 18.21
CA ALA A 44 -23.92 9.47 17.47
C ALA A 44 -22.52 9.31 16.83
N GLY A 45 -21.83 8.19 17.05
CA GLY A 45 -20.45 8.00 16.63
C GLY A 45 -20.23 6.79 15.72
N TRP A 46 -18.99 6.65 15.28
CA TRP A 46 -18.52 5.53 14.50
C TRP A 46 -17.57 4.66 15.31
N ARG A 47 -17.64 3.35 15.08
CA ARG A 47 -16.73 2.36 15.65
C ARG A 47 -16.14 1.50 14.55
N TRP A 48 -14.82 1.37 14.58
CA TRP A 48 -14.10 0.47 13.71
C TRP A 48 -13.99 -0.94 14.31
N GLU A 49 -14.07 -1.94 13.44
CA GLU A 49 -13.83 -3.35 13.72
C GLU A 49 -12.85 -3.90 12.67
N HIS A 50 -11.74 -4.49 13.13
CA HIS A 50 -10.90 -5.31 12.27
C HIS A 50 -11.56 -6.67 12.08
N ALA A 51 -12.16 -6.90 10.92
CA ALA A 51 -12.76 -8.19 10.60
C ALA A 51 -11.71 -9.26 10.26
N GLY A 52 -10.45 -8.84 10.04
CA GLY A 52 -9.32 -9.69 9.75
C GLY A 52 -9.28 -10.13 8.29
N ARG A 53 -8.68 -11.29 8.05
CA ARG A 53 -8.50 -11.88 6.71
C ARG A 53 -9.13 -13.27 6.71
N ALA A 54 -9.78 -13.64 5.60
CA ALA A 54 -10.29 -15.00 5.44
C ALA A 54 -9.14 -16.03 5.43
N PRO A 55 -9.33 -17.26 5.93
CA PRO A 55 -8.29 -18.28 5.97
C PRO A 55 -7.69 -18.56 4.58
N GLY A 56 -6.36 -18.53 4.48
CA GLY A 56 -5.63 -18.82 3.23
C GLY A 56 -5.71 -17.72 2.16
N ALA A 57 -6.42 -16.62 2.41
CA ALA A 57 -6.45 -15.49 1.49
C ALA A 57 -5.06 -14.82 1.42
N VAL A 58 -4.74 -14.27 0.24
CA VAL A 58 -3.67 -13.29 -0.02
C VAL A 58 -4.23 -11.87 -0.27
N GLY A 59 -5.52 -11.73 -0.57
CA GLY A 59 -6.16 -10.42 -0.81
C GLY A 59 -7.68 -10.50 -0.66
N VAL A 60 -8.34 -9.41 -0.24
CA VAL A 60 -9.80 -9.27 -0.34
C VAL A 60 -10.10 -8.41 -1.55
N LEU A 61 -10.71 -9.02 -2.57
CA LEU A 61 -10.94 -8.41 -3.88
C LEU A 61 -12.23 -7.58 -3.91
N GLY A 62 -13.24 -7.98 -3.14
CA GLY A 62 -14.50 -7.26 -3.03
C GLY A 62 -15.37 -7.80 -1.90
N VAL A 63 -16.51 -7.14 -1.66
CA VAL A 63 -17.48 -7.54 -0.64
C VAL A 63 -18.91 -7.30 -1.11
N ALA A 64 -19.78 -8.26 -0.83
CA ALA A 64 -21.22 -8.12 -0.85
C ALA A 64 -21.75 -8.01 0.59
N LEU A 65 -22.57 -6.99 0.86
CA LEU A 65 -23.13 -6.71 2.19
C LEU A 65 -24.55 -7.28 2.26
N LEU A 66 -24.72 -8.36 3.03
CA LEU A 66 -25.98 -9.10 3.09
C LEU A 66 -26.81 -8.70 4.32
N PRO A 67 -28.00 -8.10 4.14
CA PRO A 67 -28.90 -7.80 5.26
C PRO A 67 -29.41 -9.08 5.93
N ALA A 68 -29.43 -9.15 7.26
CA ALA A 68 -29.93 -10.30 7.99
C ALA A 68 -31.45 -10.49 7.85
N ALA A 69 -31.90 -11.74 7.97
CA ALA A 69 -33.31 -12.07 8.12
C ALA A 69 -33.85 -11.50 9.45
N GLY A 70 -35.00 -10.82 9.40
CA GLY A 70 -35.71 -10.33 10.60
C GLY A 70 -35.58 -8.84 10.94
N GLY A 71 -35.03 -8.00 10.07
CA GLY A 71 -35.12 -6.53 10.21
C GLY A 71 -34.29 -5.89 11.33
N SER A 72 -33.36 -6.63 11.94
CA SER A 72 -32.49 -6.16 13.04
C SER A 72 -31.41 -5.15 12.62
N GLY A 73 -31.36 -4.75 11.34
CA GLY A 73 -30.28 -3.91 10.79
C GLY A 73 -28.90 -4.61 10.74
N ALA A 74 -28.81 -5.88 11.13
CA ALA A 74 -27.56 -6.61 11.08
C ALA A 74 -27.17 -6.91 9.62
N VAL A 75 -25.91 -6.67 9.28
CA VAL A 75 -25.37 -6.92 7.93
C VAL A 75 -24.17 -7.86 8.02
N ALA A 76 -24.21 -8.93 7.25
CA ALA A 76 -23.15 -9.93 7.16
C ALA A 76 -22.33 -9.72 5.87
N PRO A 77 -21.01 -9.47 5.95
CA PRO A 77 -20.19 -9.34 4.75
C PRO A 77 -19.85 -10.72 4.16
N ALA A 78 -20.14 -10.90 2.88
CA ALA A 78 -19.62 -11.97 2.05
C ALA A 78 -18.47 -11.41 1.21
N VAL A 79 -17.25 -11.89 1.44
CA VAL A 79 -16.05 -11.41 0.76
C VAL A 79 -15.62 -12.37 -0.34
N LEU A 80 -15.10 -11.80 -1.42
CA LEU A 80 -14.30 -12.52 -2.39
C LEU A 80 -12.82 -12.30 -2.09
N VAL A 81 -12.07 -13.39 -2.03
CA VAL A 81 -10.64 -13.36 -1.73
C VAL A 81 -9.85 -14.08 -2.80
N ARG A 82 -8.61 -13.63 -3.01
CA ARG A 82 -7.61 -14.41 -3.73
C ARG A 82 -6.90 -15.32 -2.74
N ASP A 83 -6.68 -16.59 -3.05
CA ASP A 83 -5.84 -17.47 -2.23
C ASP A 83 -4.37 -17.50 -2.69
N CYS A 84 -3.50 -18.20 -1.95
CA CYS A 84 -2.07 -18.29 -2.29
C CYS A 84 -1.76 -18.99 -3.62
N LYS A 85 -2.72 -19.70 -4.21
CA LYS A 85 -2.60 -20.26 -5.57
C LYS A 85 -3.07 -19.28 -6.64
N GLY A 86 -3.61 -18.13 -6.23
CA GLY A 86 -4.20 -17.14 -7.13
C GLY A 86 -5.65 -17.44 -7.50
N ASP A 87 -6.31 -18.38 -6.82
CA ASP A 87 -7.71 -18.73 -7.12
C ASP A 87 -8.66 -17.82 -6.33
N SER A 88 -9.82 -17.53 -6.92
CA SER A 88 -10.88 -16.73 -6.30
C SER A 88 -11.78 -17.59 -5.41
N ARG A 89 -11.95 -17.21 -4.14
CA ARG A 89 -12.74 -17.94 -3.13
C ARG A 89 -13.68 -16.99 -2.40
N ALA A 90 -14.93 -17.41 -2.18
CA ALA A 90 -15.91 -16.65 -1.44
C ALA A 90 -16.03 -17.14 0.02
N TRP A 91 -16.17 -16.20 0.94
CA TRP A 91 -16.32 -16.45 2.37
C TRP A 91 -17.42 -15.56 2.96
N LEU A 92 -18.26 -16.12 3.83
CA LEU A 92 -19.23 -15.37 4.61
C LEU A 92 -18.69 -15.13 6.02
N ARG A 93 -18.77 -13.90 6.50
CA ARG A 93 -18.48 -13.58 7.90
C ARG A 93 -19.75 -13.67 8.73
N SER A 94 -19.75 -14.54 9.73
CA SER A 94 -20.88 -14.66 10.68
C SER A 94 -20.66 -13.77 11.90
N ALA A 95 -21.68 -12.99 12.26
CA ALA A 95 -21.68 -12.22 13.50
C ALA A 95 -21.83 -13.17 14.71
N GLY A 96 -20.86 -13.15 15.64
CA GLY A 96 -20.91 -13.94 16.88
C GLY A 96 -20.12 -15.26 16.88
N ALA A 97 -19.49 -15.63 15.77
CA ALA A 97 -18.77 -16.90 15.64
C ALA A 97 -17.33 -16.87 16.21
N GLY A 98 -17.19 -16.66 17.53
CA GLY A 98 -15.98 -16.86 18.33
C GLY A 98 -14.61 -16.81 17.61
N ARG A 99 -13.78 -17.85 17.77
CA ARG A 99 -12.42 -17.95 17.19
C ARG A 99 -12.38 -18.21 15.67
N ARG A 100 -13.50 -18.48 15.01
CA ARG A 100 -13.58 -18.80 13.56
C ARG A 100 -14.76 -18.08 12.92
N PRO A 101 -14.63 -16.78 12.64
CA PRO A 101 -15.73 -15.96 12.13
C PRO A 101 -16.08 -16.20 10.65
N TRP A 102 -15.28 -17.00 9.94
CA TRP A 102 -15.37 -17.19 8.49
C TRP A 102 -15.97 -18.55 8.12
N ILE A 103 -17.04 -18.52 7.35
CA ILE A 103 -17.71 -19.69 6.75
C ILE A 103 -17.33 -19.72 5.27
N ARG A 104 -16.77 -20.84 4.82
CA ARG A 104 -16.38 -21.01 3.42
C ARG A 104 -17.63 -21.18 2.56
N LEU A 105 -17.81 -20.33 1.55
CA LEU A 105 -18.87 -20.48 0.54
C LEU A 105 -18.39 -21.26 -0.69
N GLY A 106 -17.13 -21.70 -0.70
CA GLY A 106 -16.48 -22.27 -1.87
C GLY A 106 -16.00 -21.17 -2.81
N GLY A 107 -15.83 -21.48 -4.08
CA GLY A 107 -15.54 -20.49 -5.11
C GLY A 107 -15.79 -21.14 -6.47
N PRO A 108 -15.88 -20.34 -7.54
CA PRO A 108 -15.85 -20.88 -8.89
C PRO A 108 -14.62 -21.79 -9.07
N ASP A 109 -14.77 -22.87 -9.85
CA ASP A 109 -13.72 -23.87 -10.07
C ASP A 109 -12.44 -23.21 -10.66
N PRO A 110 -11.24 -23.80 -10.49
CA PRO A 110 -10.02 -23.21 -11.00
C PRO A 110 -10.01 -23.32 -12.53
N ASP A 111 -10.29 -22.21 -13.20
CA ASP A 111 -9.96 -22.04 -14.61
C ASP A 111 -8.42 -21.94 -14.75
N LEU A 112 -7.86 -22.49 -15.83
CA LEU A 112 -6.40 -22.52 -16.07
C LEU A 112 -5.79 -21.13 -16.33
N GLU A 113 -6.60 -20.19 -16.85
CA GLU A 113 -6.16 -18.83 -17.21
C GLU A 113 -6.64 -17.79 -16.18
N LYS A 114 -5.79 -16.80 -15.87
CA LYS A 114 -5.99 -15.84 -14.78
C LYS A 114 -5.81 -14.40 -15.27
N PHE A 115 -6.87 -13.59 -15.24
CA PHE A 115 -6.86 -12.17 -15.67
C PHE A 115 -6.85 -11.17 -14.52
N ASN A 116 -6.88 -11.64 -13.27
CA ASN A 116 -6.84 -10.81 -12.06
C ASN A 116 -7.98 -9.79 -11.88
N MET A 117 -9.05 -9.89 -12.66
CA MET A 117 -10.26 -9.06 -12.55
C MET A 117 -11.34 -9.86 -11.85
N SER A 118 -11.66 -9.52 -10.60
CA SER A 118 -12.62 -10.27 -9.80
C SER A 118 -13.44 -9.36 -8.90
N ASP A 119 -14.75 -9.53 -8.95
CA ASP A 119 -15.71 -8.76 -8.15
C ASP A 119 -16.79 -9.68 -7.57
N ILE A 120 -17.49 -9.22 -6.54
CA ILE A 120 -18.64 -9.90 -5.94
C ILE A 120 -19.75 -8.89 -5.63
N VAL A 121 -20.95 -9.22 -6.10
CA VAL A 121 -22.16 -8.41 -5.93
C VAL A 121 -23.30 -9.25 -5.40
N SER A 122 -24.33 -8.57 -4.87
CA SER A 122 -25.52 -9.23 -4.37
C SER A 122 -26.79 -8.46 -4.65
N ALA A 123 -27.88 -9.18 -4.84
CA ALA A 123 -29.25 -8.67 -4.66
C ALA A 123 -29.95 -9.44 -3.55
N THR A 124 -30.88 -8.75 -2.89
CA THR A 124 -31.69 -9.33 -1.81
C THR A 124 -33.17 -9.16 -2.14
N THR A 125 -33.85 -10.27 -2.42
CA THR A 125 -35.31 -10.30 -2.62
C THR A 125 -36.00 -10.69 -1.32
N ARG A 126 -37.14 -10.06 -1.01
CA ARG A 126 -37.96 -10.39 0.15
C ARG A 126 -39.33 -10.86 -0.29
N HIS A 127 -39.75 -12.03 0.19
CA HIS A 127 -41.13 -12.51 0.06
C HIS A 127 -41.69 -12.69 1.47
N GLY A 128 -42.46 -11.70 1.95
CA GLY A 128 -42.89 -11.66 3.35
C GLY A 128 -41.71 -11.57 4.32
N THR A 129 -41.58 -12.55 5.22
CA THR A 129 -40.46 -12.65 6.18
C THR A 129 -39.23 -13.35 5.59
N ASP A 130 -39.36 -14.02 4.45
CA ASP A 130 -38.28 -14.77 3.83
C ASP A 130 -37.36 -13.84 3.05
N VAL A 131 -36.08 -13.85 3.42
CA VAL A 131 -35.02 -13.10 2.75
C VAL A 131 -34.21 -14.09 1.91
N ARG A 132 -34.10 -13.83 0.61
CA ARG A 132 -33.24 -14.59 -0.30
C ARG A 132 -32.15 -13.70 -0.85
N HIS A 133 -30.91 -14.13 -0.69
CA HIS A 133 -29.74 -13.46 -1.26
C HIS A 133 -29.33 -14.18 -2.55
N THR A 134 -29.12 -13.41 -3.62
CA THR A 134 -28.43 -13.89 -4.81
C THR A 134 -27.06 -13.24 -4.82
N LEU A 135 -26.02 -14.06 -4.79
CA LEU A 135 -24.61 -13.65 -4.89
C LEU A 135 -24.14 -13.93 -6.31
N VAL A 136 -23.42 -12.98 -6.93
CA VAL A 136 -22.72 -13.21 -8.19
C VAL A 136 -21.27 -12.78 -8.03
N THR A 137 -20.36 -13.59 -8.56
CA THR A 137 -18.92 -13.34 -8.56
C THR A 137 -18.33 -13.65 -9.93
N THR A 138 -17.16 -13.09 -10.24
CA THR A 138 -16.34 -13.58 -11.35
C THR A 138 -15.26 -14.57 -10.90
N SER A 139 -14.95 -15.56 -11.75
CA SER A 139 -13.80 -16.45 -11.59
C SER A 139 -12.49 -15.73 -11.89
N ALA A 140 -11.35 -16.37 -11.61
CA ALA A 140 -10.05 -15.81 -11.99
C ALA A 140 -9.90 -15.64 -13.53
N ALA A 141 -10.67 -16.39 -14.32
CA ALA A 141 -10.76 -16.24 -15.77
C ALA A 141 -11.82 -15.20 -16.22
N GLY A 142 -12.40 -14.44 -15.28
CA GLY A 142 -13.40 -13.41 -15.57
C GLY A 142 -14.79 -13.95 -15.89
N ARG A 143 -15.10 -15.23 -15.64
CA ARG A 143 -16.44 -15.78 -15.94
C ARG A 143 -17.40 -15.55 -14.78
N PRO A 144 -18.64 -15.12 -15.01
CA PRO A 144 -19.62 -14.92 -13.95
C PRO A 144 -20.20 -16.25 -13.41
N TRP A 145 -20.36 -16.32 -12.10
CA TRP A 145 -20.97 -17.43 -11.37
C TRP A 145 -21.98 -16.88 -10.37
N ALA A 146 -23.14 -17.52 -10.31
CA ALA A 146 -24.22 -17.15 -9.41
C ALA A 146 -24.40 -18.20 -8.32
N ARG A 147 -24.81 -17.75 -7.15
CA ARG A 147 -25.20 -18.59 -6.02
C ARG A 147 -26.49 -18.02 -5.45
N HIS A 148 -27.53 -18.83 -5.45
CA HIS A 148 -28.81 -18.52 -4.81
C HIS A 148 -28.77 -19.07 -3.40
N ASP A 149 -28.76 -18.17 -2.41
CA ASP A 149 -28.54 -18.39 -0.97
C ASP A 149 -27.07 -18.32 -0.50
N ALA A 150 -26.84 -17.64 0.62
CA ALA A 150 -25.56 -17.50 1.30
C ALA A 150 -25.30 -18.64 2.31
N GLY A 151 -26.26 -19.54 2.53
CA GLY A 151 -26.09 -20.72 3.38
C GLY A 151 -25.04 -21.70 2.85
N PRO A 152 -24.33 -22.46 3.71
CA PRO A 152 -23.21 -23.33 3.32
C PRO A 152 -23.57 -24.48 2.37
N GLY A 153 -24.86 -24.85 2.27
CA GLY A 153 -25.35 -25.91 1.39
C GLY A 153 -25.64 -25.49 -0.06
N ALA A 154 -25.64 -24.18 -0.35
CA ALA A 154 -25.85 -23.71 -1.73
C ALA A 154 -24.61 -23.96 -2.60
N SER A 155 -24.82 -24.02 -3.92
CA SER A 155 -23.77 -24.25 -4.92
C SER A 155 -23.59 -23.03 -5.81
N TRP A 156 -22.37 -22.85 -6.29
CA TRP A 156 -22.08 -21.91 -7.36
C TRP A 156 -22.46 -22.56 -8.70
N LEU A 157 -23.23 -21.84 -9.49
CA LEU A 157 -23.63 -22.22 -10.84
C LEU A 157 -23.01 -21.22 -11.81
N ARG A 158 -22.39 -21.71 -12.87
CA ARG A 158 -21.85 -20.84 -13.92
C ARG A 158 -23.02 -20.12 -14.59
N VAL A 159 -22.91 -18.81 -14.73
CA VAL A 159 -23.83 -18.04 -15.57
C VAL A 159 -23.42 -18.30 -17.02
N PRO A 160 -24.24 -18.95 -17.85
CA PRO A 160 -23.86 -19.29 -19.22
C PRO A 160 -23.50 -18.02 -19.99
N THR A 161 -22.39 -18.04 -20.72
CA THR A 161 -21.97 -16.96 -21.61
C THR A 161 -21.95 -17.51 -23.03
N ASP A 162 -22.58 -16.81 -23.95
CA ASP A 162 -22.68 -17.13 -25.38
C ASP A 162 -21.45 -16.70 -26.19
N ALA A 163 -20.67 -15.76 -25.65
CA ALA A 163 -19.49 -15.18 -26.29
C ALA A 163 -18.22 -15.28 -25.43
N ASP A 164 -17.06 -15.12 -26.07
CA ASP A 164 -15.74 -15.25 -25.45
C ASP A 164 -15.26 -13.94 -24.80
N TRP A 165 -16.07 -13.35 -23.93
CA TRP A 165 -15.70 -12.15 -23.18
C TRP A 165 -15.42 -12.46 -21.71
N ILE A 166 -14.64 -11.61 -21.06
CA ILE A 166 -14.39 -11.63 -19.62
C ILE A 166 -15.14 -10.50 -18.93
N GLY A 167 -15.74 -10.78 -17.77
CA GLY A 167 -16.37 -9.77 -16.91
C GLY A 167 -15.34 -9.13 -16.00
N VAL A 168 -15.25 -7.81 -16.05
CA VAL A 168 -14.24 -7.01 -15.34
C VAL A 168 -14.81 -6.41 -14.06
N GLU A 169 -15.98 -5.81 -14.17
CA GLU A 169 -16.75 -5.27 -13.04
C GLU A 169 -18.18 -5.81 -13.09
N LEU A 170 -18.78 -6.00 -11.92
CA LEU A 170 -20.17 -6.43 -11.81
C LEU A 170 -20.97 -5.38 -11.04
N ALA A 171 -22.24 -5.24 -11.40
CA ALA A 171 -23.22 -4.58 -10.56
C ALA A 171 -24.53 -5.36 -10.58
N MET A 172 -25.34 -5.25 -9.54
CA MET A 172 -26.62 -5.95 -9.48
C MET A 172 -27.66 -5.09 -8.80
N THR A 173 -28.88 -5.11 -9.34
CA THR A 173 -30.04 -4.47 -8.73
C THR A 173 -31.30 -5.30 -8.99
N LEU A 174 -32.43 -4.87 -8.44
CA LEU A 174 -33.74 -5.44 -8.70
C LEU A 174 -34.52 -4.57 -9.68
N ALA A 175 -35.25 -5.21 -10.60
CA ALA A 175 -36.23 -4.54 -11.46
C ALA A 175 -37.41 -5.46 -11.77
N SER A 176 -38.56 -4.87 -12.07
CA SER A 176 -39.81 -5.57 -12.37
C SER A 176 -40.10 -5.55 -13.87
N VAL A 177 -40.47 -6.71 -14.41
CA VAL A 177 -40.83 -6.85 -15.85
C VAL A 177 -42.16 -6.16 -16.21
N ALA A 178 -42.99 -5.82 -15.22
CA ALA A 178 -44.21 -5.04 -15.39
C ALA A 178 -44.54 -4.30 -14.07
N ALA A 179 -45.41 -3.29 -14.12
CA ALA A 179 -45.91 -2.62 -12.92
C ALA A 179 -46.60 -3.63 -11.99
N GLY A 180 -46.23 -3.61 -10.69
CA GLY A 180 -46.74 -4.54 -9.69
C GLY A 180 -46.19 -5.97 -9.76
N ALA A 181 -45.37 -6.33 -10.75
CA ALA A 181 -44.70 -7.63 -10.80
C ALA A 181 -43.59 -7.72 -9.75
N GLU A 182 -43.35 -8.92 -9.23
CA GLU A 182 -42.29 -9.16 -8.26
C GLU A 182 -40.92 -8.74 -8.83
N PRO A 183 -40.12 -7.95 -8.08
CA PRO A 183 -38.79 -7.56 -8.50
C PRO A 183 -37.86 -8.77 -8.69
N GLN A 184 -37.12 -8.77 -9.80
CA GLN A 184 -36.17 -9.82 -10.15
C GLN A 184 -34.74 -9.28 -10.22
N PRO A 185 -33.72 -10.10 -9.87
CA PRO A 185 -32.32 -9.72 -10.03
C PRO A 185 -31.96 -9.44 -11.49
N HIS A 186 -31.31 -8.30 -11.71
CA HIS A 186 -30.69 -7.90 -12.96
C HIS A 186 -29.19 -7.73 -12.70
N LEU A 187 -28.36 -8.48 -13.43
CA LEU A 187 -26.91 -8.45 -13.35
C LEU A 187 -26.37 -7.58 -14.48
N PHE A 188 -25.49 -6.64 -14.17
CA PHE A 188 -24.73 -5.86 -15.13
C PHE A 188 -23.28 -6.34 -15.09
N ALA A 189 -22.67 -6.48 -16.26
CA ALA A 189 -21.26 -6.80 -16.39
C ALA A 189 -20.62 -5.85 -17.39
N LEU A 190 -19.57 -5.15 -16.95
CA LEU A 190 -18.64 -4.53 -17.88
C LEU A 190 -17.73 -5.64 -18.39
N THR A 191 -17.73 -5.84 -19.70
CA THR A 191 -17.08 -6.97 -20.36
C THR A 191 -16.01 -6.49 -21.32
N ILE A 192 -14.95 -7.27 -21.45
CA ILE A 192 -13.90 -7.06 -22.44
C ILE A 192 -13.78 -8.34 -23.26
N ASP A 193 -13.62 -8.19 -24.57
CA ASP A 193 -13.28 -9.29 -25.45
C ASP A 193 -11.96 -9.96 -25.04
N ARG A 194 -11.97 -11.29 -24.94
CA ARG A 194 -10.85 -12.05 -24.37
C ARG A 194 -9.62 -12.07 -25.28
N GLU A 195 -9.79 -11.99 -26.59
CA GLU A 195 -8.67 -12.08 -27.53
C GLU A 195 -7.99 -10.72 -27.72
N SER A 196 -8.80 -9.67 -27.94
CA SER A 196 -8.30 -8.34 -28.26
C SER A 196 -7.92 -7.51 -27.04
N PHE A 197 -8.58 -7.71 -25.89
CA PHE A 197 -8.52 -6.83 -24.71
C PHE A 197 -8.87 -5.36 -25.00
N VAL A 198 -9.48 -5.07 -26.15
CA VAL A 198 -9.79 -3.71 -26.61
C VAL A 198 -11.29 -3.49 -26.63
N ASP A 199 -12.05 -4.47 -27.13
CA ASP A 199 -13.49 -4.30 -27.30
C ASP A 199 -14.22 -4.44 -25.97
N GLN A 200 -14.70 -3.32 -25.44
CA GLN A 200 -15.46 -3.26 -24.19
C GLN A 200 -16.96 -3.13 -24.46
N ALA A 201 -17.78 -3.83 -23.68
CA ALA A 201 -19.23 -3.79 -23.77
C ALA A 201 -19.89 -3.88 -22.39
N LEU A 202 -21.02 -3.20 -22.20
CA LEU A 202 -21.91 -3.44 -21.07
C LEU A 202 -22.90 -4.55 -21.46
N ARG A 203 -22.99 -5.61 -20.65
CA ARG A 203 -23.95 -6.70 -20.81
C ARG A 203 -24.92 -6.72 -19.64
N VAL A 204 -26.17 -7.08 -19.90
CA VAL A 204 -27.18 -7.25 -18.84
C VAL A 204 -27.67 -8.69 -18.84
N ALA A 205 -27.65 -9.38 -17.70
CA ALA A 205 -28.32 -10.66 -17.54
C ALA A 205 -29.58 -10.53 -16.69
N VAL A 206 -30.65 -11.17 -17.15
CA VAL A 206 -31.93 -11.27 -16.45
C VAL A 206 -32.19 -12.71 -16.03
N LEU A 207 -32.80 -12.88 -14.86
CA LEU A 207 -33.15 -14.21 -14.34
C LEU A 207 -34.56 -14.60 -14.80
N GLU A 208 -34.67 -15.31 -15.92
CA GLU A 208 -35.92 -15.79 -16.51
C GLU A 208 -36.09 -17.29 -16.21
N GLY A 209 -37.11 -17.68 -15.43
CA GLY A 209 -37.42 -19.10 -15.20
C GLY A 209 -36.30 -19.90 -14.50
N SER A 210 -35.53 -19.26 -13.62
CA SER A 210 -34.31 -19.81 -12.96
C SER A 210 -33.09 -19.94 -13.87
N LEU A 211 -33.14 -19.43 -15.09
CA LEU A 211 -32.00 -19.34 -16.00
C LEU A 211 -31.57 -17.89 -16.17
N TRP A 212 -30.27 -17.65 -16.15
CA TRP A 212 -29.71 -16.35 -16.51
C TRP A 212 -29.60 -16.23 -18.03
N THR A 213 -30.18 -15.17 -18.58
CA THR A 213 -30.14 -14.86 -20.01
C THR A 213 -29.43 -13.52 -20.21
N TRP A 214 -28.32 -13.52 -20.95
CA TRP A 214 -27.64 -12.28 -21.34
C TRP A 214 -28.41 -11.55 -22.44
N ILE A 215 -28.40 -10.24 -22.34
CA ILE A 215 -29.01 -9.28 -23.23
C ILE A 215 -27.92 -8.27 -23.59
N ASP A 216 -27.78 -8.02 -24.88
CA ASP A 216 -27.04 -6.89 -25.40
C ASP A 216 -27.95 -5.66 -25.35
N PRO A 217 -27.68 -4.66 -24.49
CA PRO A 217 -28.47 -3.43 -24.44
C PRO A 217 -28.19 -2.50 -25.64
N GLY A 218 -27.32 -2.91 -26.57
CA GLY A 218 -26.86 -2.12 -27.69
C GLY A 218 -25.65 -1.24 -27.34
N ILE A 219 -25.12 -0.58 -28.37
CA ILE A 219 -23.91 0.24 -28.28
C ILE A 219 -24.28 1.57 -27.60
N PRO A 220 -23.48 2.03 -26.61
CA PRO A 220 -23.64 3.37 -26.04
C PRO A 220 -23.41 4.48 -27.08
N PRO A 221 -23.84 5.73 -26.81
CA PRO A 221 -23.71 6.84 -27.75
C PRO A 221 -22.28 7.22 -28.19
N ASP A 222 -21.23 6.81 -27.45
CA ASP A 222 -19.82 7.03 -27.81
C ASP A 222 -19.03 5.71 -27.67
N ALA A 223 -18.14 5.42 -28.63
CA ALA A 223 -17.49 4.12 -28.73
C ALA A 223 -16.34 3.96 -27.70
N GLY A 224 -16.63 3.27 -26.58
CA GLY A 224 -15.64 2.80 -25.60
C GLY A 224 -16.11 2.97 -24.16
N PHE A 225 -15.62 2.14 -23.25
CA PHE A 225 -15.78 2.30 -21.80
C PHE A 225 -14.40 2.42 -21.17
N VAL A 226 -14.28 3.21 -20.10
CA VAL A 226 -12.97 3.45 -19.47
C VAL A 226 -12.86 2.72 -18.14
N GLN A 227 -13.87 2.83 -17.26
CA GLN A 227 -13.95 2.18 -15.95
C GLN A 227 -15.24 2.57 -15.20
N SER A 228 -15.50 1.95 -14.03
CA SER A 228 -16.60 2.24 -13.10
C SER A 228 -17.98 1.75 -13.55
N LEU A 229 -18.50 0.75 -12.85
CA LEU A 229 -19.88 0.26 -12.97
C LEU A 229 -20.60 0.32 -11.62
N SER A 230 -21.77 0.95 -11.63
CA SER A 230 -22.68 1.02 -10.48
C SER A 230 -24.11 0.81 -10.93
N ALA A 231 -24.95 0.14 -10.13
CA ALA A 231 -26.36 -0.05 -10.45
C ALA A 231 -27.25 0.12 -9.22
N ALA A 232 -28.42 0.73 -9.44
CA ALA A 232 -29.48 0.86 -8.43
C ALA A 232 -30.87 0.73 -9.10
N GLY A 233 -31.89 0.48 -8.28
CA GLY A 233 -33.28 0.43 -8.73
C GLY A 233 -33.98 1.75 -8.51
N PHE A 234 -34.86 2.16 -9.42
CA PHE A 234 -35.73 3.33 -9.25
C PHE A 234 -37.16 3.01 -9.73
N ARG A 235 -38.16 3.77 -9.29
CA ARG A 235 -39.53 3.59 -9.76
C ARG A 235 -39.88 4.65 -10.80
N ASP A 236 -40.34 4.22 -11.96
CA ASP A 236 -40.89 5.13 -12.95
C ASP A 236 -42.23 5.73 -12.49
N ALA A 237 -42.81 6.62 -13.31
CA ALA A 237 -44.06 7.31 -13.00
C ALA A 237 -45.25 6.35 -12.83
N ASP A 238 -45.20 5.18 -13.47
CA ASP A 238 -46.22 4.14 -13.38
C ASP A 238 -46.00 3.20 -12.17
N GLY A 239 -44.94 3.45 -11.37
CA GLY A 239 -44.59 2.67 -10.19
C GLY A 239 -43.86 1.36 -10.48
N ARG A 240 -43.51 1.07 -11.74
CA ARG A 240 -42.70 -0.08 -12.12
C ARG A 240 -41.26 0.16 -11.66
N LEU A 241 -40.68 -0.85 -11.02
CA LEU A 241 -39.28 -0.81 -10.62
C LEU A 241 -38.40 -1.06 -11.85
N GLN A 242 -37.55 -0.10 -12.18
CA GLN A 242 -36.57 -0.17 -13.27
C GLN A 242 -35.16 -0.22 -12.70
N ALA A 243 -34.26 -0.85 -13.44
CA ALA A 243 -32.84 -0.83 -13.16
C ALA A 243 -32.20 0.40 -13.82
N CYS A 244 -31.21 0.99 -13.16
CA CYS A 244 -30.38 2.06 -13.66
C CYS A 244 -28.91 1.68 -13.40
N ALA A 245 -28.10 1.64 -14.44
CA ALA A 245 -26.66 1.42 -14.35
C ALA A 245 -25.90 2.63 -14.88
N ALA A 246 -24.91 3.12 -14.13
CA ALA A 246 -24.00 4.19 -14.55
C ALA A 246 -22.64 3.62 -14.91
N VAL A 247 -22.05 4.19 -15.96
CA VAL A 247 -20.71 3.87 -16.49
C VAL A 247 -20.01 5.13 -16.98
N VAL A 248 -18.68 5.08 -17.09
CA VAL A 248 -17.88 6.14 -17.72
C VAL A 248 -17.40 5.68 -19.11
N GLY A 249 -17.78 6.44 -20.14
CA GLY A 249 -17.44 6.18 -21.54
C GLY A 249 -16.02 6.62 -21.92
N GLY A 250 -15.59 6.24 -23.13
CA GLY A 250 -14.26 6.48 -23.71
C GLY A 250 -13.79 7.94 -23.70
N ASP A 251 -14.74 8.86 -23.87
CA ASP A 251 -14.51 10.31 -23.85
C ASP A 251 -14.70 10.93 -22.45
N ASP A 252 -14.60 10.12 -21.39
CA ASP A 252 -14.81 10.50 -19.99
C ASP A 252 -16.21 11.11 -19.73
N ASN A 253 -17.20 10.66 -20.51
CA ASN A 253 -18.62 10.99 -20.36
C ASN A 253 -19.28 10.06 -19.34
N ALA A 254 -20.11 10.59 -18.44
CA ALA A 254 -20.97 9.72 -17.64
C ALA A 254 -22.17 9.28 -18.49
N MET A 255 -22.42 7.97 -18.57
CA MET A 255 -23.55 7.41 -19.31
C MET A 255 -24.40 6.55 -18.39
N VAL A 256 -25.70 6.50 -18.67
CA VAL A 256 -26.66 5.71 -17.90
C VAL A 256 -27.47 4.80 -18.80
N LEU A 257 -27.58 3.54 -18.41
CA LEU A 257 -28.50 2.56 -18.98
C LEU A 257 -29.68 2.36 -18.03
N THR A 258 -30.89 2.69 -18.49
CA THR A 258 -32.12 2.44 -17.73
C THR A 258 -33.03 1.45 -18.43
N GLY A 259 -33.69 0.59 -17.68
CA GLY A 259 -34.59 -0.40 -18.27
C GLY A 259 -35.00 -1.51 -17.33
N SER A 260 -35.74 -2.49 -17.87
CA SER A 260 -36.07 -3.74 -17.17
C SER A 260 -36.50 -4.82 -18.15
N GLY A 261 -36.23 -6.08 -17.81
CA GLY A 261 -36.47 -7.19 -18.73
C GLY A 261 -35.62 -7.02 -20.00
N ARG A 262 -36.29 -6.83 -21.15
CA ARG A 262 -35.64 -6.67 -22.46
C ARG A 262 -35.68 -5.23 -23.00
N ASP A 263 -36.32 -4.31 -22.27
CA ASP A 263 -36.49 -2.93 -22.67
C ASP A 263 -35.39 -2.07 -22.04
N TRP A 264 -34.42 -1.63 -22.84
CA TRP A 264 -33.24 -0.89 -22.39
C TRP A 264 -33.05 0.39 -23.17
N ARG A 265 -32.64 1.46 -22.48
CA ARG A 265 -32.39 2.77 -23.08
C ARG A 265 -31.13 3.40 -22.51
N TRP A 266 -30.24 3.81 -23.42
CA TRP A 266 -29.09 4.63 -23.11
C TRP A 266 -29.45 6.11 -22.99
N THR A 267 -28.82 6.78 -22.03
CA THR A 267 -28.82 8.23 -21.88
C THR A 267 -27.38 8.68 -21.65
N ASP A 268 -26.88 9.55 -22.52
CA ASP A 268 -25.59 10.20 -22.32
C ASP A 268 -25.80 11.44 -21.42
N LEU A 269 -25.06 11.49 -20.31
CA LEU A 269 -25.04 12.65 -19.41
C LEU A 269 -23.89 13.61 -19.77
N GLY A 270 -22.98 13.24 -20.66
CA GLY A 270 -21.83 14.05 -21.07
C GLY A 270 -20.84 14.33 -19.92
N GLN A 271 -19.93 15.25 -20.17
CA GLN A 271 -18.90 15.69 -19.22
C GLN A 271 -19.43 16.69 -18.19
N ALA A 272 -18.72 16.82 -17.07
CA ALA A 272 -18.94 17.91 -16.15
C ALA A 272 -18.50 19.26 -16.79
N PRO A 273 -19.13 20.40 -16.42
CA PRO A 273 -18.72 21.71 -16.92
C PRO A 273 -17.26 22.05 -16.59
N GLY A 274 -16.47 22.44 -17.60
CA GLY A 274 -15.06 22.84 -17.44
C GLY A 274 -14.09 21.89 -18.16
N PRO A 275 -12.78 21.90 -17.83
CA PRO A 275 -11.83 20.88 -18.30
C PRO A 275 -12.01 19.53 -17.55
N ASP A 276 -13.19 19.27 -16.99
CA ASP A 276 -13.44 18.27 -15.96
C ASP A 276 -13.92 16.96 -16.59
N LEU A 277 -12.95 16.12 -16.93
CA LEU A 277 -13.18 14.75 -17.39
C LEU A 277 -13.70 13.88 -16.21
N ILE A 278 -14.76 13.11 -16.42
CA ILE A 278 -15.31 12.22 -15.37
C ILE A 278 -14.43 11.00 -15.21
N ARG A 279 -14.09 10.66 -13.97
CA ARG A 279 -13.23 9.52 -13.63
C ARG A 279 -14.03 8.32 -13.11
N THR A 280 -15.02 8.58 -12.27
CA THR A 280 -15.91 7.55 -11.70
C THR A 280 -17.32 8.08 -11.56
N ALA A 281 -18.32 7.19 -11.68
CA ALA A 281 -19.73 7.53 -11.57
C ALA A 281 -20.51 6.44 -10.84
N VAL A 282 -21.32 6.82 -9.86
CA VAL A 282 -22.17 5.92 -9.10
C VAL A 282 -23.62 6.35 -9.14
N VAL A 283 -24.54 5.39 -9.25
CA VAL A 283 -25.99 5.65 -9.14
C VAL A 283 -26.33 5.73 -7.66
N VAL A 284 -27.08 6.75 -7.27
CA VAL A 284 -27.62 6.88 -5.91
C VAL A 284 -28.69 5.80 -5.70
N ASP A 285 -28.48 4.92 -4.73
CA ASP A 285 -29.46 3.92 -4.32
C ASP A 285 -30.56 4.59 -3.46
N PRO A 286 -31.82 4.63 -3.94
CA PRO A 286 -32.93 5.19 -3.17
C PRO A 286 -33.43 4.28 -2.05
N GLY A 287 -32.84 3.08 -1.91
CA GLY A 287 -33.23 2.07 -0.93
C GLY A 287 -34.33 1.12 -1.44
N ALA A 288 -34.84 0.29 -0.53
CA ALA A 288 -35.70 -0.85 -0.87
C ALA A 288 -37.09 -0.48 -1.44
N ASP A 289 -37.57 0.74 -1.19
CA ASP A 289 -38.85 1.21 -1.73
C ASP A 289 -38.71 2.64 -2.29
N PRO A 290 -38.23 2.78 -3.55
CA PRO A 290 -38.05 4.08 -4.17
C PRO A 290 -39.38 4.79 -4.37
N ARG A 291 -39.39 6.12 -4.27
CA ARG A 291 -40.58 6.92 -4.57
C ARG A 291 -40.92 6.85 -6.07
N PRO A 292 -42.18 6.58 -6.47
CA PRO A 292 -42.60 6.63 -7.87
C PRO A 292 -42.31 7.98 -8.53
N GLY A 293 -41.83 7.95 -9.77
CA GLY A 293 -41.55 9.14 -10.58
C GLY A 293 -40.28 9.92 -10.19
N ALA A 294 -39.47 9.42 -9.25
CA ALA A 294 -38.17 10.03 -8.94
C ALA A 294 -37.14 9.65 -10.00
N GLU A 295 -36.49 10.65 -10.61
CA GLU A 295 -35.38 10.39 -11.53
C GLU A 295 -34.16 9.80 -10.80
N PRO A 296 -33.44 8.86 -11.44
CA PRO A 296 -32.12 8.45 -11.00
C PRO A 296 -31.18 9.64 -10.84
N VAL A 297 -30.34 9.57 -9.82
CA VAL A 297 -29.28 10.55 -9.56
C VAL A 297 -27.94 9.84 -9.68
N VAL A 298 -27.00 10.52 -10.33
CA VAL A 298 -25.60 10.11 -10.44
C VAL A 298 -24.76 11.05 -9.60
N VAL A 299 -23.80 10.47 -8.88
CA VAL A 299 -22.70 11.17 -8.24
C VAL A 299 -21.41 10.75 -8.94
N ALA A 300 -20.61 11.70 -9.38
CA ALA A 300 -19.40 11.45 -10.14
C ALA A 300 -18.20 12.21 -9.57
N SER A 301 -17.00 11.67 -9.76
CA SER A 301 -15.77 12.42 -9.53
C SER A 301 -15.12 12.80 -10.85
N ALA A 302 -14.43 13.94 -10.87
CA ALA A 302 -13.68 14.41 -12.03
C ALA A 302 -12.17 14.41 -11.76
N PHE A 303 -11.35 14.52 -12.82
CA PHE A 303 -9.89 14.68 -12.72
C PHE A 303 -9.46 16.03 -12.10
N SER A 304 -10.39 16.97 -11.94
CA SER A 304 -10.20 18.19 -11.16
C SER A 304 -10.30 17.98 -9.64
N ASP A 305 -10.52 16.75 -9.20
CA ASP A 305 -10.78 16.35 -7.81
C ASP A 305 -12.12 16.81 -7.23
N HIS A 306 -12.95 17.46 -8.05
CA HIS A 306 -14.32 17.85 -7.70
C HIS A 306 -15.28 16.66 -7.79
N ILE A 307 -16.29 16.70 -6.93
CA ILE A 307 -17.46 15.83 -7.00
C ILE A 307 -18.58 16.57 -7.71
N TRP A 308 -19.30 15.86 -8.56
CA TRP A 308 -20.42 16.35 -9.32
C TRP A 308 -21.66 15.50 -9.08
N THR A 309 -22.84 16.10 -9.17
CA THR A 309 -24.11 15.36 -9.17
C THR A 309 -25.04 15.81 -10.28
N ARG A 310 -25.85 14.88 -10.79
CA ARG A 310 -26.78 15.13 -11.89
C ARG A 310 -27.93 14.13 -11.91
N THR A 311 -29.11 14.56 -12.35
CA THR A 311 -30.24 13.67 -12.71
C THR A 311 -30.24 13.41 -14.22
N LEU A 312 -31.04 12.45 -14.70
CA LEU A 312 -31.09 12.12 -16.13
C LEU A 312 -31.38 13.34 -17.03
N THR A 313 -32.27 14.23 -16.60
CA THR A 313 -32.68 15.40 -17.39
C THR A 313 -32.10 16.73 -16.88
N GLY A 314 -31.56 16.75 -15.67
CA GLY A 314 -30.98 17.95 -15.05
C GLY A 314 -29.59 18.31 -15.59
N SER A 315 -29.07 19.45 -15.14
CA SER A 315 -27.68 19.87 -15.37
C SER A 315 -26.74 19.35 -14.29
N TRP A 316 -25.45 19.24 -14.61
CA TRP A 316 -24.40 18.95 -13.62
C TRP A 316 -24.33 20.05 -12.56
N THR A 317 -24.25 19.63 -11.31
CA THR A 317 -24.08 20.50 -10.14
C THR A 317 -22.78 20.15 -9.44
N ASP A 318 -21.91 21.15 -9.25
CA ASP A 318 -20.65 21.01 -8.52
C ASP A 318 -20.94 20.87 -7.02
N LEU A 319 -20.43 19.80 -6.41
CA LEU A 319 -20.49 19.51 -4.99
C LEU A 319 -19.18 19.90 -4.26
N GLY A 320 -18.17 20.34 -5.01
CA GLY A 320 -16.85 20.74 -4.54
C GLY A 320 -15.89 19.56 -4.35
N ALA A 321 -14.68 19.88 -3.90
CA ALA A 321 -13.62 18.91 -3.63
C ALA A 321 -13.54 18.53 -2.13
N ALA A 322 -12.91 17.39 -1.85
CA ALA A 322 -12.63 16.96 -0.49
C ALA A 322 -11.62 17.92 0.19
N PRO A 323 -11.68 18.07 1.53
CA PRO A 323 -10.67 18.82 2.27
C PRO A 323 -9.26 18.25 2.03
N ARG A 324 -8.26 19.13 1.83
CA ARG A 324 -6.85 18.82 1.49
C ARG A 324 -6.59 18.36 0.05
N GLU A 325 -7.48 18.69 -0.90
CA GLU A 325 -7.23 18.46 -2.34
C GLU A 325 -6.95 16.98 -2.66
N ALA A 326 -7.64 16.06 -1.96
CA ALA A 326 -7.56 14.65 -2.25
C ALA A 326 -8.69 14.25 -3.20
N ALA A 327 -8.35 13.75 -4.39
CA ALA A 327 -9.32 13.20 -5.34
C ALA A 327 -10.11 12.03 -4.71
N VAL A 328 -11.42 12.15 -4.50
CA VAL A 328 -12.24 11.06 -3.92
C VAL A 328 -13.06 10.38 -5.00
N ASP A 329 -12.83 9.07 -5.19
CA ASP A 329 -13.72 8.24 -6.00
C ASP A 329 -14.93 7.79 -5.20
N PRO A 330 -16.16 8.18 -5.56
CA PRO A 330 -17.35 7.58 -4.97
C PRO A 330 -17.41 6.07 -5.27
N ALA A 331 -17.67 5.28 -4.23
CA ALA A 331 -17.77 3.83 -4.32
C ALA A 331 -19.18 3.31 -3.98
N ALA A 332 -19.99 4.12 -3.29
CA ALA A 332 -21.40 3.90 -3.02
C ALA A 332 -22.09 5.24 -2.71
N ALA A 333 -23.31 5.45 -3.19
CA ALA A 333 -24.13 6.61 -2.85
C ALA A 333 -25.55 6.18 -2.52
N LEU A 334 -26.14 6.78 -1.48
CA LEU A 334 -27.41 6.37 -0.90
C LEU A 334 -28.30 7.60 -0.69
N ASP A 335 -29.59 7.47 -0.98
CA ASP A 335 -30.60 8.47 -0.63
C ASP A 335 -31.08 8.27 0.81
N LEU A 336 -30.81 9.23 1.67
CA LEU A 336 -31.26 9.28 3.04
C LEU A 336 -32.42 10.27 3.15
N THR A 337 -33.62 9.77 3.46
CA THR A 337 -34.75 10.67 3.77
C THR A 337 -34.49 11.37 5.12
N ALA A 338 -34.40 12.70 5.13
CA ALA A 338 -34.29 13.47 6.37
C ALA A 338 -35.60 13.41 7.19
N ALA A 339 -35.50 13.59 8.51
CA ALA A 339 -36.66 13.68 9.41
C ALA A 339 -37.67 14.80 9.04
N ALA A 340 -37.25 15.77 8.22
CA ALA A 340 -38.07 16.87 7.71
C ALA A 340 -38.52 16.68 6.24
N GLY A 341 -38.35 15.49 5.66
CA GLY A 341 -38.75 15.19 4.28
C GLY A 341 -37.82 15.70 3.18
N ARG A 342 -36.74 16.42 3.52
CA ARG A 342 -35.69 16.84 2.58
C ARG A 342 -34.82 15.66 2.15
N ARG A 343 -34.43 15.64 0.88
CA ARG A 343 -33.53 14.64 0.30
C ARG A 343 -32.10 14.91 0.76
N ARG A 344 -31.37 13.87 1.17
CA ARG A 344 -29.95 13.97 1.53
C ARG A 344 -29.23 12.80 0.88
N VAL A 345 -28.20 13.08 0.09
CA VAL A 345 -27.41 12.02 -0.53
C VAL A 345 -26.16 11.83 0.30
N TRP A 346 -25.98 10.62 0.82
CA TRP A 346 -24.77 10.22 1.53
C TRP A 346 -23.93 9.33 0.64
N THR A 347 -22.64 9.64 0.52
CA THR A 347 -21.72 8.95 -0.37
C THR A 347 -20.48 8.53 0.39
N ALA A 348 -20.03 7.29 0.20
CA ALA A 348 -18.74 6.81 0.63
C ALA A 348 -17.79 6.72 -0.56
N GLY A 349 -16.53 7.07 -0.34
CA GLY A 349 -15.51 7.04 -1.39
C GLY A 349 -14.12 6.78 -0.85
N VAL A 350 -13.21 6.49 -1.77
CA VAL A 350 -11.80 6.24 -1.50
C VAL A 350 -11.00 7.34 -2.18
N SER A 351 -10.13 8.01 -1.42
CA SER A 351 -9.27 9.05 -1.99
C SER A 351 -8.08 8.48 -2.76
N SER A 352 -7.47 9.28 -3.63
CA SER A 352 -6.22 8.98 -4.34
C SER A 352 -5.08 8.60 -3.37
N ASP A 353 -5.11 9.16 -2.17
CA ASP A 353 -4.18 8.83 -1.10
C ASP A 353 -4.62 7.67 -0.21
N SER A 354 -5.63 6.92 -0.67
CA SER A 354 -6.13 5.69 -0.06
C SER A 354 -6.75 5.87 1.33
N GLY A 355 -7.26 7.07 1.60
CA GLY A 355 -8.12 7.37 2.74
C GLY A 355 -9.57 6.98 2.46
N LEU A 356 -10.30 6.61 3.51
CA LEU A 356 -11.75 6.44 3.42
C LEU A 356 -12.44 7.75 3.78
N TRP A 357 -13.34 8.17 2.91
CA TRP A 357 -14.15 9.38 3.09
C TRP A 357 -15.63 9.05 3.00
N SER A 358 -16.44 9.86 3.68
CA SER A 358 -17.82 10.06 3.25
C SER A 358 -18.15 11.54 3.16
N PHE A 359 -19.20 11.84 2.42
CA PHE A 359 -19.81 13.15 2.42
C PHE A 359 -21.33 13.03 2.35
N GLU A 360 -21.99 14.01 2.95
CA GLU A 360 -23.43 14.18 2.87
C GLU A 360 -23.70 15.47 2.11
N SER A 361 -24.52 15.40 1.05
CA SER A 361 -24.96 16.54 0.27
C SER A 361 -26.46 16.76 0.44
N ASP A 362 -26.83 18.01 0.63
CA ASP A 362 -28.22 18.47 0.70
C ASP A 362 -28.35 19.87 0.09
N ASP A 363 -29.55 20.46 0.13
CA ASP A 363 -29.82 21.81 -0.42
C ASP A 363 -28.98 22.92 0.25
N THR A 364 -28.31 22.64 1.38
CA THR A 364 -27.47 23.58 2.13
C THR A 364 -25.98 23.42 1.86
N GLY A 365 -25.58 22.42 1.06
CA GLY A 365 -24.20 22.16 0.65
C GLY A 365 -23.71 20.77 1.05
N VAL A 366 -22.38 20.62 1.05
CA VAL A 366 -21.72 19.33 1.26
C VAL A 366 -20.94 19.32 2.56
N ARG A 367 -21.08 18.23 3.33
CA ARG A 367 -20.35 18.01 4.59
C ARG A 367 -19.51 16.76 4.47
N TRP A 368 -18.20 16.95 4.53
CA TRP A 368 -17.21 15.88 4.44
C TRP A 368 -16.87 15.31 5.83
N GLU A 369 -16.69 13.99 5.92
CA GLU A 369 -16.15 13.30 7.09
C GLU A 369 -14.99 12.38 6.66
N GLU A 370 -13.78 12.67 7.14
CA GLU A 370 -12.63 11.77 7.00
C GLU A 370 -12.79 10.59 7.98
N HIS A 371 -12.75 9.36 7.48
CA HIS A 371 -12.90 8.17 8.31
C HIS A 371 -11.55 7.56 8.74
N GLY A 372 -10.47 8.14 8.24
CA GLY A 372 -9.08 7.76 8.50
C GLY A 372 -8.53 6.81 7.45
N ARG A 373 -7.41 6.16 7.80
CA ARG A 373 -6.67 5.22 6.94
C ARG A 373 -5.99 4.13 7.80
N PRO A 374 -5.54 3.01 7.19
CA PRO A 374 -4.79 1.96 7.89
C PRO A 374 -3.47 2.49 8.50
N GLY A 375 -2.90 1.78 9.47
CA GLY A 375 -1.96 2.30 10.47
C GLY A 375 -0.69 3.01 9.97
N SER A 376 -0.08 3.81 10.85
CA SER A 376 1.14 4.57 10.54
C SER A 376 2.41 3.71 10.62
N LEU A 377 3.38 4.00 9.74
CA LEU A 377 4.73 3.46 9.86
C LEU A 377 5.48 4.10 11.05
N ALA A 378 6.15 3.29 11.85
CA ALA A 378 7.04 3.77 12.90
C ALA A 378 8.47 3.98 12.38
N SER A 379 8.96 3.03 11.56
CA SER A 379 10.32 3.05 11.03
C SER A 379 10.38 2.35 9.68
N LEU A 380 11.29 2.82 8.82
CA LEU A 380 11.76 2.05 7.67
C LEU A 380 12.85 1.08 8.12
N VAL A 381 12.97 -0.05 7.43
CA VAL A 381 14.04 -1.04 7.63
C VAL A 381 15.02 -1.00 6.46
N GLY A 382 14.51 -0.91 5.24
CA GLY A 382 15.30 -0.81 4.01
C GLY A 382 14.49 -1.26 2.79
N ALA A 383 15.06 -1.11 1.60
CA ALA A 383 14.44 -1.55 0.36
C ALA A 383 15.43 -2.27 -0.56
N TYR A 384 14.91 -3.05 -1.50
CA TYR A 384 15.73 -3.66 -2.54
C TYR A 384 14.95 -3.89 -3.83
N THR A 385 15.68 -4.06 -4.93
CA THR A 385 15.12 -4.55 -6.20
C THR A 385 15.27 -6.06 -6.25
N ASP A 386 14.15 -6.76 -6.41
CA ASP A 386 14.10 -8.20 -6.58
C ASP A 386 14.61 -8.56 -7.99
N ALA A 387 15.21 -9.74 -8.13
CA ALA A 387 15.68 -10.26 -9.42
C ALA A 387 14.50 -10.72 -10.31
N LEU A 388 13.29 -10.82 -9.75
CA LEU A 388 12.08 -11.15 -10.48
C LEU A 388 11.70 -10.05 -11.46
N ASP A 389 11.63 -10.42 -12.74
CA ASP A 389 11.20 -9.57 -13.86
C ASP A 389 9.94 -10.14 -14.51
N ILE A 390 8.95 -9.29 -14.74
CA ILE A 390 7.71 -9.61 -15.43
C ILE A 390 7.41 -8.48 -16.41
N HIS A 391 7.43 -8.78 -17.72
CA HIS A 391 7.16 -7.81 -18.80
C HIS A 391 8.02 -6.53 -18.69
N ASP A 392 9.34 -6.68 -18.52
CA ASP A 392 10.31 -5.58 -18.37
C ASP A 392 10.06 -4.67 -17.15
N LYS A 393 9.32 -5.20 -16.16
CA LYS A 393 9.12 -4.58 -14.85
C LYS A 393 9.77 -5.45 -13.80
N ARG A 394 10.63 -4.82 -13.00
CA ARG A 394 11.21 -5.43 -11.81
C ARG A 394 10.39 -5.07 -10.58
N ARG A 395 10.33 -6.04 -9.67
CA ARG A 395 9.69 -5.86 -8.38
C ARG A 395 10.65 -5.13 -7.42
N VAL A 396 10.14 -4.10 -6.77
CA VAL A 396 10.80 -3.38 -5.67
C VAL A 396 10.09 -3.75 -4.38
N VAL A 397 10.86 -4.13 -3.36
CA VAL A 397 10.32 -4.52 -2.06
C VAL A 397 10.84 -3.55 -1.00
N VAL A 398 9.93 -2.91 -0.28
CA VAL A 398 10.25 -2.01 0.83
C VAL A 398 9.82 -2.65 2.14
N HIS A 399 10.69 -2.64 3.14
CA HIS A 399 10.41 -3.18 4.47
C HIS A 399 10.25 -2.08 5.50
N ALA A 400 9.23 -2.22 6.35
CA ALA A 400 8.91 -1.24 7.36
C ALA A 400 8.28 -1.86 8.61
N ILE A 401 8.37 -1.14 9.72
CA ILE A 401 7.78 -1.50 11.00
C ILE A 401 6.60 -0.55 11.25
N ASP A 402 5.44 -1.11 11.62
CA ASP A 402 4.26 -0.31 11.98
C ASP A 402 4.33 0.24 13.42
N ALA A 403 3.42 1.12 13.79
CA ALA A 403 3.32 1.68 15.14
C ALA A 403 3.10 0.64 16.26
N ASN A 404 2.69 -0.59 15.93
CA ASN A 404 2.53 -1.69 16.87
C ASN A 404 3.76 -2.61 16.92
N GLY A 405 4.83 -2.25 16.20
CA GLY A 405 6.07 -3.02 16.14
C GLY A 405 6.00 -4.26 15.26
N ALA A 406 5.01 -4.41 14.38
CA ALA A 406 4.98 -5.52 13.43
C ALA A 406 5.78 -5.20 12.16
N LEU A 407 6.48 -6.20 11.63
CA LEU A 407 7.20 -6.10 10.37
C LEU A 407 6.28 -6.33 9.17
N TRP A 408 6.50 -5.53 8.12
CA TRP A 408 5.77 -5.57 6.86
C TRP A 408 6.70 -5.44 5.65
N SER A 409 6.22 -5.91 4.51
CA SER A 409 6.79 -5.65 3.17
C SER A 409 5.76 -4.98 2.28
N CYS A 410 6.17 -3.96 1.53
CA CYS A 410 5.40 -3.36 0.45
C CYS A 410 6.05 -3.75 -0.89
N ASP A 411 5.28 -4.41 -1.74
CA ASP A 411 5.66 -4.69 -3.11
C ASP A 411 5.23 -3.55 -4.03
N ARG A 412 6.16 -3.05 -4.83
CA ARG A 412 5.93 -2.12 -5.93
C ARG A 412 6.58 -2.66 -7.20
N TRP A 413 6.16 -2.15 -8.34
CA TRP A 413 6.72 -2.53 -9.64
C TRP A 413 7.22 -1.30 -10.36
N GLY A 414 8.28 -1.45 -11.14
CA GLY A 414 8.80 -0.38 -11.98
C GLY A 414 9.76 -0.91 -13.02
N SER A 415 10.13 -0.04 -13.96
CA SER A 415 11.08 -0.39 -15.02
C SER A 415 12.36 0.42 -14.84
N PRO A 416 13.54 -0.19 -15.07
CA PRO A 416 14.80 0.56 -15.11
C PRO A 416 14.68 1.75 -16.08
N GLY A 417 15.09 2.94 -15.63
CA GLY A 417 15.02 4.18 -16.42
C GLY A 417 13.66 4.87 -16.46
N ALA A 418 12.53 4.16 -16.33
CA ALA A 418 11.19 4.76 -16.21
C ALA A 418 10.76 4.99 -14.75
N GLY A 419 11.46 4.39 -13.79
CA GLY A 419 11.16 4.49 -12.36
C GLY A 419 10.05 3.54 -11.92
N LEU A 420 9.48 3.82 -10.75
CA LEU A 420 8.37 3.06 -10.21
C LEU A 420 7.08 3.37 -10.99
N SER A 421 6.32 2.33 -11.32
CA SER A 421 4.95 2.51 -11.80
C SER A 421 4.05 2.94 -10.64
N ASP A 422 3.02 3.75 -10.93
CA ASP A 422 1.97 4.19 -9.99
C ASP A 422 1.07 3.05 -9.47
N SER A 423 1.58 1.80 -9.46
CA SER A 423 0.91 0.68 -8.85
C SER A 423 0.80 0.88 -7.34
N ARG A 424 -0.43 0.93 -6.82
CA ARG A 424 -0.75 0.83 -5.40
C ARG A 424 0.05 -0.29 -4.75
N GLY A 425 0.73 0.00 -3.64
CA GLY A 425 1.64 -0.95 -3.01
C GLY A 425 0.91 -2.12 -2.39
N PHE A 426 1.35 -3.36 -2.65
CA PHE A 426 0.80 -4.55 -2.00
C PHE A 426 1.54 -4.83 -0.69
N TRP A 427 0.84 -4.75 0.44
CA TRP A 427 1.45 -4.89 1.76
C TRP A 427 1.31 -6.32 2.31
N THR A 428 2.41 -7.00 2.55
CA THR A 428 2.45 -8.31 3.24
C THR A 428 2.86 -8.14 4.69
N ARG A 429 2.04 -8.65 5.62
CA ARG A 429 2.37 -8.70 7.04
C ARG A 429 3.27 -9.89 7.34
N HIS A 430 4.43 -9.64 7.95
CA HIS A 430 5.31 -10.66 8.52
C HIS A 430 5.11 -10.86 10.02
N GLY A 431 4.51 -9.86 10.68
CA GLY A 431 4.10 -9.95 12.08
C GLY A 431 5.25 -9.65 13.04
N LEU A 432 5.16 -10.25 14.24
CA LEU A 432 6.20 -10.15 15.27
C LEU A 432 7.10 -11.38 15.20
N PRO A 433 8.35 -11.29 15.69
CA PRO A 433 9.15 -12.45 16.00
C PRO A 433 8.40 -13.46 16.88
N PRO A 434 8.72 -14.77 16.81
CA PRO A 434 8.05 -15.82 17.59
C PRO A 434 8.06 -15.61 19.12
N SER A 435 8.98 -14.79 19.65
CA SER A 435 8.98 -14.38 21.07
C SER A 435 7.76 -13.53 21.46
N GLY A 436 7.06 -12.94 20.47
CA GLY A 436 6.00 -11.96 20.70
C GLY A 436 6.50 -10.55 21.02
N ALA A 437 7.82 -10.33 21.02
CA ALA A 437 8.40 -9.01 21.24
C ALA A 437 8.13 -8.08 20.06
N VAL A 438 7.91 -6.79 20.33
CA VAL A 438 7.73 -5.76 19.31
C VAL A 438 9.04 -5.50 18.57
N CYS A 439 9.01 -5.35 17.24
CA CYS A 439 10.16 -4.80 16.51
C CYS A 439 10.29 -3.32 16.89
N ALA A 440 11.41 -2.95 17.51
CA ALA A 440 11.66 -1.58 17.94
C ALA A 440 12.39 -0.75 16.87
N GLN A 441 13.29 -1.37 16.12
CA GLN A 441 14.12 -0.70 15.13
C GLN A 441 14.46 -1.63 13.94
N GLY A 442 14.53 -1.06 12.74
CA GLY A 442 15.13 -1.71 11.58
C GLY A 442 16.65 -1.59 11.58
N ALA A 443 17.35 -2.71 11.36
CA ALA A 443 18.80 -2.69 11.19
C ALA A 443 19.20 -2.53 9.72
N GLY A 444 18.46 -3.15 8.80
CA GLY A 444 18.72 -3.07 7.36
C GLY A 444 18.22 -4.29 6.60
N VAL A 445 18.37 -4.25 5.27
CA VAL A 445 18.05 -5.36 4.37
C VAL A 445 19.31 -5.85 3.68
N PHE A 446 19.43 -7.17 3.49
CA PHE A 446 20.48 -7.79 2.69
C PHE A 446 19.84 -8.64 1.61
N ASN A 447 20.15 -8.34 0.35
CA ASN A 447 19.76 -9.15 -0.79
C ASN A 447 20.99 -9.52 -1.61
N ILE A 448 21.01 -10.74 -2.16
CA ILE A 448 22.09 -11.23 -3.01
C ILE A 448 21.60 -11.16 -4.46
N ASP A 449 22.03 -10.16 -5.21
CA ASP A 449 21.69 -10.03 -6.62
C ASP A 449 22.54 -10.99 -7.47
N THR A 450 22.08 -12.24 -7.60
CA THR A 450 22.77 -13.31 -8.36
C THR A 450 22.04 -13.71 -9.63
N GLY A 451 20.99 -12.98 -10.04
CA GLY A 451 20.14 -13.38 -11.18
C GLY A 451 19.27 -14.63 -10.92
N PHE A 452 19.33 -15.20 -9.71
CA PHE A 452 18.43 -16.25 -9.21
C PHE A 452 17.68 -15.72 -7.98
N VAL A 453 16.58 -16.39 -7.59
CA VAL A 453 15.84 -16.08 -6.34
C VAL A 453 16.71 -16.44 -5.13
N ALA A 454 17.62 -15.54 -4.78
CA ALA A 454 18.45 -15.63 -3.59
C ALA A 454 17.64 -15.16 -2.37
N PRO A 455 18.00 -15.61 -1.15
CA PRO A 455 17.24 -15.22 0.02
C PRO A 455 17.48 -13.75 0.36
N ALA A 456 16.39 -12.98 0.43
CA ALA A 456 16.40 -11.65 1.04
C ALA A 456 16.32 -11.78 2.57
N TRP A 457 17.08 -10.97 3.29
CA TRP A 457 17.13 -10.95 4.75
C TRP A 457 16.77 -9.55 5.26
N VAL A 458 15.86 -9.51 6.23
CA VAL A 458 15.38 -8.26 6.82
C VAL A 458 15.69 -8.29 8.30
N PHE A 459 16.64 -7.46 8.73
CA PHE A 459 17.13 -7.46 10.10
C PHE A 459 16.41 -6.42 10.93
N VAL A 460 15.96 -6.82 12.11
CA VAL A 460 15.29 -5.96 13.10
C VAL A 460 15.84 -6.22 14.50
N VAL A 461 15.84 -5.19 15.33
CA VAL A 461 16.08 -5.29 16.76
C VAL A 461 14.74 -5.21 17.48
N ASP A 462 14.44 -6.20 18.32
CA ASP A 462 13.21 -6.21 19.13
C ASP A 462 13.32 -5.32 20.38
N GLY A 463 12.20 -5.12 21.06
CA GLY A 463 12.12 -4.30 22.29
C GLY A 463 12.95 -4.85 23.46
N ASP A 464 13.40 -6.10 23.42
CA ASP A 464 14.30 -6.69 24.43
C ASP A 464 15.79 -6.50 24.05
N GLY A 465 16.08 -5.88 22.90
CA GLY A 465 17.42 -5.69 22.39
C GLY A 465 18.02 -6.94 21.74
N ARG A 466 17.21 -7.80 21.13
CA ARG A 466 17.67 -8.98 20.39
C ARG A 466 17.54 -8.78 18.88
N LEU A 467 18.53 -9.27 18.14
CA LEU A 467 18.55 -9.30 16.70
C LEU A 467 17.72 -10.48 16.17
N TRP A 468 16.83 -10.16 15.23
CA TRP A 468 16.05 -11.11 14.45
C TRP A 468 16.24 -10.83 12.96
N ALA A 469 16.11 -11.87 12.15
CA ALA A 469 16.01 -11.73 10.71
C ALA A 469 14.73 -12.39 10.19
N MET A 470 14.01 -11.70 9.32
CA MET A 470 12.96 -12.29 8.50
C MET A 470 13.56 -12.65 7.14
N ARG A 471 13.68 -13.94 6.85
CA ARG A 471 14.33 -14.45 5.64
C ARG A 471 13.30 -14.92 4.62
N GLY A 472 13.37 -14.35 3.42
CA GLY A 472 12.60 -14.81 2.27
C GLY A 472 13.33 -15.94 1.54
N ALA A 473 12.62 -17.01 1.17
CA ALA A 473 13.13 -18.09 0.31
C ALA A 473 11.99 -18.62 -0.59
N ARG A 474 12.28 -19.57 -1.49
CA ARG A 474 11.27 -20.20 -2.37
C ARG A 474 10.04 -20.77 -1.63
N GLY A 475 10.17 -21.09 -0.34
CA GLY A 475 9.08 -21.59 0.52
C GLY A 475 8.31 -20.52 1.31
N GLY A 476 8.59 -19.23 1.10
CA GLY A 476 8.00 -18.12 1.84
C GLY A 476 8.97 -17.47 2.83
N TRP A 477 8.42 -16.75 3.81
CA TRP A 477 9.19 -15.99 4.79
C TRP A 477 9.23 -16.70 6.15
N ALA A 478 10.38 -16.69 6.81
CA ALA A 478 10.56 -17.29 8.13
C ALA A 478 11.46 -16.43 9.04
N TRP A 479 11.08 -16.36 10.31
CA TRP A 479 11.86 -15.69 11.35
C TRP A 479 13.05 -16.54 11.80
N ILE A 480 14.21 -15.92 11.94
CA ILE A 480 15.46 -16.50 12.41
C ILE A 480 15.95 -15.68 13.60
N ALA A 481 16.20 -16.35 14.73
CA ALA A 481 16.75 -15.73 15.92
C ALA A 481 18.28 -15.64 15.80
N HIS A 482 18.83 -14.43 16.00
CA HIS A 482 20.28 -14.21 16.16
C HIS A 482 20.64 -13.82 17.60
N GLY A 483 19.64 -13.44 18.40
CA GLY A 483 19.83 -13.15 19.81
C GLY A 483 20.58 -11.83 20.03
N ALA A 484 21.33 -11.74 21.11
CA ALA A 484 22.13 -10.58 21.46
C ALA A 484 23.51 -11.04 21.96
N PRO A 485 24.49 -10.13 22.07
CA PRO A 485 25.75 -10.46 22.72
C PRO A 485 25.55 -11.03 24.14
N PRO A 486 26.47 -11.90 24.63
CA PRO A 486 26.26 -12.62 25.89
C PRO A 486 25.99 -11.72 27.09
N GLY A 487 24.76 -11.79 27.63
CA GLY A 487 24.32 -11.01 28.79
C GLY A 487 24.15 -9.51 28.52
N LYS A 488 23.96 -9.11 27.25
CA LYS A 488 23.79 -7.72 26.80
C LYS A 488 22.51 -7.55 25.99
N SER A 489 22.08 -6.31 25.85
CA SER A 489 21.02 -5.90 24.92
C SER A 489 21.57 -4.98 23.83
N ILE A 490 21.13 -5.18 22.60
CA ILE A 490 21.46 -4.32 21.46
C ILE A 490 20.70 -3.01 21.57
N VAL A 491 21.42 -1.90 21.45
CA VAL A 491 20.86 -0.54 21.42
C VAL A 491 20.52 -0.11 19.99
N THR A 492 21.40 -0.41 19.04
CA THR A 492 21.20 -0.15 17.61
C THR A 492 22.11 -1.05 16.79
N ALA A 493 21.77 -1.29 15.53
CA ALA A 493 22.58 -2.06 14.58
C ALA A 493 22.78 -1.28 13.28
N ALA A 494 23.87 -1.60 12.57
CA ALA A 494 24.14 -1.09 11.23
C ALA A 494 23.51 -2.00 10.16
N ALA A 495 23.33 -1.45 8.96
CA ALA A 495 22.89 -2.21 7.80
C ALA A 495 23.82 -3.41 7.55
N PRO A 496 23.25 -4.58 7.19
CA PRO A 496 24.04 -5.77 6.91
C PRO A 496 24.86 -5.60 5.63
N PHE A 497 26.02 -6.24 5.58
CA PHE A 497 26.90 -6.26 4.41
C PHE A 497 27.45 -7.68 4.18
N PRO A 498 27.97 -8.02 2.98
CA PRO A 498 28.44 -9.38 2.71
C PRO A 498 29.70 -9.72 3.51
N ALA A 499 29.77 -10.94 4.05
CA ALA A 499 30.93 -11.46 4.77
C ALA A 499 32.09 -11.86 3.84
N ASP A 500 31.78 -12.17 2.58
CA ASP A 500 32.73 -12.62 1.56
C ASP A 500 32.43 -12.03 0.17
N LEU A 501 33.40 -12.12 -0.74
CA LEU A 501 33.28 -11.63 -2.12
C LEU A 501 32.26 -12.40 -2.96
N THR A 502 31.80 -13.56 -2.48
CA THR A 502 30.75 -14.34 -3.15
C THR A 502 29.35 -13.95 -2.71
N GLY A 503 29.23 -12.97 -1.80
CA GLY A 503 27.97 -12.44 -1.30
C GLY A 503 27.20 -13.42 -0.41
N GLY A 504 27.83 -14.49 0.10
CA GLY A 504 27.11 -15.67 0.59
C GLY A 504 26.40 -15.49 1.93
N GLN A 505 26.93 -14.68 2.84
CA GLN A 505 26.38 -14.50 4.20
C GLN A 505 26.35 -13.03 4.62
N PRO A 506 25.22 -12.52 5.16
CA PRO A 506 25.19 -11.18 5.73
C PRO A 506 25.93 -11.14 7.07
N THR A 507 26.60 -10.02 7.34
CA THR A 507 27.22 -9.69 8.62
C THR A 507 26.58 -8.43 9.18
N VAL A 508 26.28 -8.42 10.47
CA VAL A 508 25.68 -7.28 11.18
C VAL A 508 26.62 -6.82 12.28
N PHE A 509 26.79 -5.50 12.40
CA PHE A 509 27.42 -4.88 13.55
C PHE A 509 26.36 -4.24 14.44
N ALA A 510 26.55 -4.31 15.74
CA ALA A 510 25.64 -3.77 16.74
C ALA A 510 26.39 -3.02 17.85
N LEU A 511 25.80 -1.93 18.32
CA LEU A 511 26.17 -1.29 19.57
C LEU A 511 25.31 -1.89 20.69
N ALA A 512 25.96 -2.42 21.73
CA ALA A 512 25.28 -2.97 22.89
C ALA A 512 25.20 -1.96 24.05
N ASP A 513 24.40 -2.29 25.06
CA ASP A 513 24.18 -1.50 26.28
C ASP A 513 25.42 -1.34 27.17
N ASP A 514 26.43 -2.21 27.01
CA ASP A 514 27.74 -2.05 27.62
C ASP A 514 28.65 -1.01 26.92
N GLY A 515 28.14 -0.37 25.87
CA GLY A 515 28.86 0.66 25.12
C GLY A 515 29.94 0.11 24.20
N ARG A 516 29.89 -1.18 23.84
CA ARG A 516 30.86 -1.83 22.94
C ARG A 516 30.20 -2.21 21.61
N ILE A 517 31.03 -2.32 20.58
CA ILE A 517 30.63 -2.80 19.28
C ILE A 517 30.80 -4.31 19.21
N TRP A 518 29.80 -4.99 18.68
CA TRP A 518 29.79 -6.42 18.48
C TRP A 518 29.48 -6.73 17.02
N MET A 519 30.12 -7.77 16.49
CA MET A 519 29.87 -8.28 15.14
C MET A 519 29.22 -9.64 15.21
N HIS A 520 28.24 -9.87 14.35
CA HIS A 520 27.56 -11.16 14.21
C HIS A 520 27.52 -11.58 12.73
N PRO A 521 28.17 -12.69 12.35
CA PRO A 521 27.99 -13.29 11.04
C PRO A 521 26.60 -13.94 10.98
N ALA A 522 25.65 -13.22 10.39
CA ALA A 522 24.23 -13.50 10.42
C ALA A 522 23.79 -14.47 9.31
N GLY A 523 24.49 -15.60 9.18
CA GLY A 523 24.14 -16.69 8.26
C GLY A 523 22.96 -17.53 8.75
N MET A 524 23.05 -18.85 8.60
CA MET A 524 21.99 -19.83 8.97
C MET A 524 21.74 -19.99 10.49
N GLY A 525 22.08 -19.00 11.31
CA GLY A 525 22.01 -19.03 12.78
C GLY A 525 23.17 -19.80 13.43
N GLY A 526 23.40 -19.56 14.73
CA GLY A 526 24.28 -20.39 15.57
C GLY A 526 25.74 -19.99 15.70
N LEU A 527 26.22 -18.95 14.99
CA LEU A 527 27.56 -18.40 15.23
C LEU A 527 27.56 -17.46 16.46
N PRO A 528 28.66 -17.39 17.23
CA PRO A 528 28.74 -16.50 18.38
C PRO A 528 28.95 -15.05 17.95
N TRP A 529 28.48 -14.12 18.79
CA TRP A 529 28.81 -12.71 18.70
C TRP A 529 30.30 -12.49 18.99
N ILE A 530 30.95 -11.67 18.18
CA ILE A 530 32.38 -11.31 18.30
C ILE A 530 32.47 -9.91 18.92
N ASP A 531 33.20 -9.80 20.03
CA ASP A 531 33.46 -8.52 20.71
C ASP A 531 34.51 -7.73 19.90
N CYS A 532 34.09 -6.63 19.27
CA CYS A 532 34.99 -5.71 18.58
C CYS A 532 35.60 -4.68 19.55
N GLY A 533 35.15 -4.65 20.81
CA GLY A 533 35.56 -3.70 21.83
C GLY A 533 34.96 -2.32 21.66
N GLY A 534 35.65 -1.32 22.18
CA GLY A 534 35.30 0.08 22.03
C GLY A 534 36.55 0.98 22.04
N PRO A 535 36.43 2.24 21.59
CA PRO A 535 37.51 3.23 21.68
C PRO A 535 38.09 3.33 23.10
N GLN A 536 39.42 3.29 23.23
CA GLN A 536 40.07 3.23 24.53
C GLN A 536 39.78 4.48 25.37
N GLY A 537 39.19 4.29 26.55
CA GLY A 537 38.91 5.37 27.50
C GLY A 537 37.78 6.32 27.09
N GLN A 538 37.03 6.01 26.03
CA GLN A 538 35.98 6.86 25.50
C GLN A 538 34.65 6.09 25.39
N LEU A 539 33.54 6.77 25.68
CA LEU A 539 32.20 6.21 25.49
C LEU A 539 31.71 6.53 24.08
N ILE A 540 31.14 5.52 23.41
CA ILE A 540 30.47 5.69 22.13
C ILE A 540 29.19 6.51 22.34
N SER A 541 29.04 7.58 21.56
CA SER A 541 27.85 8.45 21.57
C SER A 541 26.95 8.17 20.37
N ARG A 542 27.52 7.80 19.22
CA ARG A 542 26.79 7.44 17.98
C ARG A 542 27.48 6.30 17.27
N PHE A 543 26.70 5.39 16.69
CA PHE A 543 27.18 4.43 15.71
C PHE A 543 26.93 5.00 14.31
N VAL A 544 27.99 5.25 13.53
CA VAL A 544 27.89 5.90 12.21
C VAL A 544 27.50 4.89 11.14
N GLY A 545 28.05 3.69 11.21
CA GLY A 545 27.79 2.61 10.26
C GLY A 545 28.91 1.58 10.25
N ALA A 546 28.74 0.54 9.44
CA ALA A 546 29.73 -0.49 9.20
C ALA A 546 29.73 -0.88 7.73
N ALA A 547 30.89 -1.33 7.25
CA ALA A 547 31.10 -1.75 5.87
C ALA A 547 32.31 -2.69 5.80
N ALA A 548 32.50 -3.35 4.66
CA ALA A 548 33.69 -4.15 4.40
C ALA A 548 34.35 -3.73 3.07
N PRO A 549 35.37 -2.85 3.10
CA PRO A 549 36.19 -2.58 1.92
C PRO A 549 36.95 -3.84 1.47
N ILE A 550 37.30 -3.88 0.19
CA ILE A 550 38.04 -4.98 -0.44
C ILE A 550 39.54 -4.73 -0.26
N GLY A 551 40.20 -5.55 0.56
CA GLY A 551 41.66 -5.58 0.67
C GLY A 551 42.27 -6.84 0.04
N LEU A 552 43.60 -6.93 0.07
CA LEU A 552 44.35 -8.08 -0.46
C LEU A 552 43.95 -9.41 0.21
N ALA A 553 43.51 -9.38 1.47
CA ALA A 553 43.09 -10.56 2.21
C ALA A 553 41.60 -10.93 1.99
N GLY A 554 40.86 -10.15 1.19
CA GLY A 554 39.41 -10.28 1.00
C GLY A 554 38.63 -9.09 1.58
N LEU A 555 37.38 -9.32 1.97
CA LEU A 555 36.56 -8.31 2.64
C LEU A 555 37.06 -8.06 4.06
N LEU A 556 37.27 -6.80 4.40
CA LEU A 556 37.84 -6.38 5.69
C LEU A 556 36.79 -5.60 6.49
N PRO A 557 36.02 -6.24 7.38
CA PRO A 557 34.99 -5.58 8.17
C PRO A 557 35.53 -4.39 8.96
N ALA A 558 34.79 -3.29 8.92
CA ALA A 558 35.07 -2.10 9.69
C ALA A 558 33.79 -1.46 10.24
N ALA A 559 33.90 -0.87 11.43
CA ALA A 559 32.83 -0.15 12.10
C ALA A 559 33.29 1.24 12.51
N VAL A 560 32.43 2.24 12.29
CA VAL A 560 32.75 3.64 12.52
C VAL A 560 31.83 4.19 13.60
N VAL A 561 32.41 4.88 14.59
CA VAL A 561 31.67 5.45 15.72
C VAL A 561 32.10 6.87 16.01
N ILE A 562 31.23 7.63 16.65
CA ILE A 562 31.56 8.92 17.25
C ILE A 562 31.55 8.72 18.77
N THR A 563 32.55 9.25 19.46
CA THR A 563 32.67 9.20 20.91
C THR A 563 32.09 10.45 21.58
N LYS A 564 31.90 10.44 22.90
CA LYS A 564 31.29 11.57 23.65
C LYS A 564 32.09 12.86 23.58
N ASP A 565 33.38 12.78 23.31
CA ASP A 565 34.27 13.90 23.06
C ASP A 565 34.14 14.48 21.63
N GLY A 566 33.27 13.90 20.79
CA GLY A 566 33.01 14.36 19.43
C GLY A 566 34.00 13.88 18.37
N ASN A 567 34.92 12.98 18.72
CA ASN A 567 35.91 12.42 17.78
C ASN A 567 35.36 11.22 16.99
N LEU A 568 35.84 11.06 15.76
CA LEU A 568 35.57 9.89 14.94
C LEU A 568 36.57 8.77 15.24
N TRP A 569 36.09 7.54 15.32
CA TRP A 569 36.91 6.34 15.49
C TRP A 569 36.48 5.26 14.52
N ILE A 570 37.44 4.43 14.09
CA ILE A 570 37.18 3.24 13.28
C ILE A 570 37.78 2.01 13.97
N ALA A 571 36.99 0.94 14.03
CA ALA A 571 37.46 -0.40 14.29
C ALA A 571 37.63 -1.11 12.95
N ASP A 572 38.80 -1.65 12.68
CA ASP A 572 39.05 -2.41 11.44
C ASP A 572 39.69 -3.77 11.73
N SER A 573 39.29 -4.80 10.97
CA SER A 573 39.78 -6.17 11.14
C SER A 573 41.01 -6.47 10.30
N ALA A 574 42.10 -6.93 10.91
CA ALA A 574 43.29 -7.35 10.16
C ALA A 574 43.05 -8.58 9.26
N GLU A 575 42.00 -9.35 9.54
CA GLU A 575 41.69 -10.64 8.89
C GLU A 575 40.34 -10.61 8.17
N SER A 576 40.25 -11.36 7.07
CA SER A 576 38.97 -11.63 6.42
C SER A 576 38.05 -12.39 7.38
N GLY A 577 36.80 -11.96 7.48
CA GLY A 577 35.82 -12.55 8.41
C GLY A 577 35.83 -12.00 9.85
N GLY A 578 36.73 -11.07 10.21
CA GLY A 578 36.60 -10.28 11.44
C GLY A 578 37.03 -10.95 12.75
N GLY A 579 38.13 -11.71 12.77
CA GLY A 579 38.59 -12.42 13.97
C GLY A 579 39.19 -11.54 15.09
N SER A 580 39.68 -10.34 14.77
CA SER A 580 40.20 -9.38 15.74
C SER A 580 40.09 -7.95 15.23
N PHE A 581 39.86 -6.99 16.13
CA PHE A 581 39.63 -5.58 15.78
C PHE A 581 40.62 -4.65 16.49
N LYS A 582 41.10 -3.65 15.74
CA LYS A 582 41.90 -2.56 16.28
C LYS A 582 41.15 -1.24 16.14
N TRP A 583 41.12 -0.45 17.21
CA TRP A 583 40.54 0.89 17.21
C TRP A 583 41.58 1.94 16.85
N ASN A 584 41.25 2.81 15.89
CA ASN A 584 42.07 3.93 15.47
C ASN A 584 41.27 5.23 15.58
N LEU A 585 41.89 6.24 16.19
CA LEU A 585 41.34 7.61 16.24
C LEU A 585 41.51 8.27 14.87
N LEU A 586 40.40 8.75 14.31
CA LEU A 586 40.38 9.51 13.06
C LEU A 586 40.25 11.03 13.29
N GLY A 587 39.85 11.43 14.51
CA GLY A 587 39.78 12.83 14.94
C GLY A 587 38.59 13.58 14.37
N THR A 588 38.76 14.88 14.20
CA THR A 588 37.77 15.83 13.66
C THR A 588 38.33 16.55 12.43
N PRO A 589 37.48 17.12 11.56
CA PRO A 589 37.95 17.88 10.40
C PRO A 589 38.70 19.17 10.77
N ASP A 590 38.37 19.76 11.92
CA ASP A 590 38.98 20.97 12.47
C ASP A 590 38.98 20.90 14.01
N PRO A 591 39.98 21.46 14.72
CA PRO A 591 39.99 21.51 16.18
C PRO A 591 38.81 22.22 16.84
N ALA A 592 38.13 23.12 16.13
CA ALA A 592 36.92 23.81 16.59
C ALA A 592 35.63 23.03 16.31
N GLU A 593 35.72 21.93 15.55
CA GLU A 593 34.57 21.08 15.23
C GLU A 593 34.47 19.88 16.16
N THR A 594 33.23 19.52 16.50
CA THR A 594 32.87 18.26 17.14
C THR A 594 31.87 17.54 16.25
N LEU A 595 31.95 16.21 16.17
CA LEU A 595 31.01 15.43 15.37
C LEU A 595 29.79 15.06 16.21
N ILE A 596 28.59 15.29 15.66
CA ILE A 596 27.32 15.15 16.41
C ILE A 596 26.35 14.12 15.83
N ALA A 597 26.54 13.74 14.57
CA ALA A 597 25.76 12.67 13.93
C ALA A 597 26.56 11.99 12.81
N GLY A 598 26.33 10.68 12.65
CA GLY A 598 26.73 9.94 11.47
C GLY A 598 25.66 10.07 10.38
N ILE A 599 26.09 10.16 9.12
CA ILE A 599 25.20 10.10 7.96
C ILE A 599 25.32 8.73 7.30
N GLY A 600 26.53 8.26 7.04
CA GLY A 600 26.72 6.94 6.44
C GLY A 600 28.19 6.56 6.22
N VAL A 601 28.39 5.30 5.83
CA VAL A 601 29.68 4.73 5.43
C VAL A 601 29.48 4.04 4.09
N HIS A 602 30.31 4.36 3.10
CA HIS A 602 30.24 3.80 1.75
C HIS A 602 31.57 3.19 1.34
N VAL A 603 31.55 2.00 0.73
CA VAL A 603 32.72 1.38 0.11
C VAL A 603 32.91 2.00 -1.27
N VAL A 604 34.09 2.56 -1.53
CA VAL A 604 34.39 3.14 -2.85
C VAL A 604 34.51 2.01 -3.87
N THR A 605 33.76 2.10 -4.97
CA THR A 605 33.68 1.00 -5.95
C THR A 605 34.69 1.11 -7.08
N ALA A 606 35.37 2.25 -7.22
CA ALA A 606 36.46 2.42 -8.17
C ALA A 606 37.57 1.39 -7.92
N PRO A 607 38.02 0.62 -8.93
CA PRO A 607 38.99 -0.46 -8.74
C PRO A 607 40.31 -0.03 -8.07
N ALA A 608 40.75 1.21 -8.29
CA ALA A 608 41.97 1.75 -7.69
C ALA A 608 41.87 2.06 -6.19
N ASP A 609 40.64 2.20 -5.68
CA ASP A 609 40.32 2.62 -4.32
C ASP A 609 39.31 1.67 -3.65
N SER A 610 39.21 0.41 -4.09
CA SER A 610 38.27 -0.56 -3.52
C SER A 610 38.52 -0.91 -2.04
N ASP A 611 39.70 -0.56 -1.54
CA ASP A 611 40.14 -0.66 -0.14
C ASP A 611 39.71 0.56 0.71
N ALA A 612 39.09 1.58 0.10
CA ALA A 612 38.74 2.82 0.74
C ALA A 612 37.26 2.90 1.16
N LEU A 613 37.04 3.68 2.22
CA LEU A 613 35.73 4.06 2.74
C LEU A 613 35.53 5.57 2.64
N ASP A 614 34.35 5.97 2.17
CA ASP A 614 33.81 7.31 2.38
C ASP A 614 32.97 7.30 3.66
N ILE A 615 33.42 8.04 4.67
CA ILE A 615 32.73 8.18 5.95
C ILE A 615 32.14 9.58 6.01
N VAL A 616 30.82 9.68 6.20
CA VAL A 616 30.10 10.96 6.14
C VAL A 616 29.45 11.27 7.48
N VAL A 617 29.69 12.48 7.97
CA VAL A 617 29.31 12.94 9.32
C VAL A 617 28.85 14.40 9.33
N LEU A 618 28.15 14.78 10.39
CA LEU A 618 27.72 16.15 10.66
C LEU A 618 28.56 16.77 11.78
N GLY A 619 29.13 17.95 11.51
CA GLY A 619 29.93 18.73 12.46
C GLY A 619 29.14 19.82 13.20
N ALA A 620 29.63 20.21 14.37
CA ALA A 620 29.15 21.33 15.19
C ALA A 620 30.34 22.16 15.70
N PRO A 621 30.22 23.51 15.77
CA PRO A 621 28.97 24.28 15.62
C PRO A 621 28.60 24.58 14.16
N SER A 622 29.43 24.24 13.18
CA SER A 622 29.19 24.66 11.80
C SER A 622 27.91 24.11 11.17
N GLY A 623 27.47 22.92 11.58
CA GLY A 623 26.36 22.22 10.93
C GLY A 623 26.69 21.77 9.51
N HIS A 624 27.98 21.69 9.14
CA HIS A 624 28.39 21.19 7.83
C HIS A 624 28.40 19.67 7.77
N VAL A 625 28.09 19.16 6.59
CA VAL A 625 28.41 17.79 6.19
C VAL A 625 29.88 17.72 5.85
N TRP A 626 30.56 16.75 6.45
CA TRP A 626 31.95 16.43 6.22
C TRP A 626 32.07 15.00 5.73
N ARG A 627 33.00 14.78 4.81
CA ARG A 627 33.39 13.45 4.33
C ARG A 627 34.85 13.22 4.66
N LEU A 628 35.15 12.08 5.25
CA LEU A 628 36.50 11.56 5.44
C LEU A 628 36.70 10.38 4.49
N ARG A 629 37.73 10.45 3.63
CA ARG A 629 38.19 9.28 2.89
C ARG A 629 39.23 8.54 3.71
N TRP A 630 38.93 7.29 4.07
CA TRP A 630 39.80 6.44 4.87
C TRP A 630 40.23 5.21 4.08
N ALA A 631 41.51 4.87 4.15
CA ALA A 631 42.06 3.60 3.72
C ALA A 631 43.28 3.28 4.60
N ARG A 632 43.58 1.99 4.79
CA ARG A 632 44.69 1.57 5.65
C ARG A 632 46.02 2.17 5.20
N GLY A 633 46.72 2.80 6.13
CA GLY A 633 48.05 3.38 5.89
C GLY A 633 48.07 4.61 4.98
N ARG A 634 46.90 5.10 4.51
CA ARG A 634 46.82 6.33 3.73
C ARG A 634 46.58 7.53 4.66
N PRO A 635 47.11 8.73 4.32
CA PRO A 635 46.79 9.95 5.04
C PRO A 635 45.29 10.23 5.05
N LEU A 636 44.79 10.71 6.19
CA LEU A 636 43.39 11.11 6.35
C LEU A 636 43.13 12.39 5.54
N SER A 637 42.03 12.40 4.79
CA SER A 637 41.61 13.55 3.98
C SER A 637 40.16 13.91 4.25
N TRP A 638 39.95 15.05 4.88
CA TRP A 638 38.64 15.62 5.16
C TRP A 638 38.21 16.56 4.03
N THR A 639 36.95 16.44 3.61
CA THR A 639 36.32 17.28 2.58
C THR A 639 35.05 17.89 3.14
N ARG A 640 34.91 19.22 3.02
CA ARG A 640 33.71 19.96 3.43
C ARG A 640 32.69 19.96 2.31
N HIS A 641 31.47 19.49 2.58
CA HIS A 641 30.34 19.54 1.62
C HIS A 641 29.37 20.70 1.90
N GLY A 642 29.56 21.43 3.00
CA GLY A 642 28.67 22.51 3.40
C GLY A 642 27.32 21.97 3.87
N ARG A 643 26.25 22.70 3.59
CA ARG A 643 24.87 22.32 3.92
C ARG A 643 23.92 22.84 2.84
N PRO A 644 22.82 22.13 2.55
CA PRO A 644 21.86 22.57 1.55
C PRO A 644 21.20 23.89 1.96
N ALA A 645 21.10 24.84 1.01
CA ALA A 645 20.47 26.16 1.18
C ALA A 645 20.91 26.93 2.44
N ASP A 646 22.13 26.69 2.94
CA ASP A 646 22.63 27.24 4.21
C ASP A 646 21.74 26.95 5.45
N ALA A 647 20.88 25.95 5.36
CA ALA A 647 19.97 25.55 6.43
C ALA A 647 20.61 24.53 7.39
N ARG A 648 20.06 24.45 8.62
CA ARG A 648 20.40 23.35 9.54
C ARG A 648 19.88 22.02 8.99
N LEU A 649 20.57 20.93 9.30
CA LEU A 649 20.10 19.59 8.97
C LEU A 649 19.24 19.02 10.10
N ARG A 650 18.20 18.26 9.74
CA ARG A 650 17.35 17.52 10.69
C ARG A 650 17.82 16.08 10.86
N GLY A 651 18.38 15.46 9.82
CA GLY A 651 18.86 14.09 9.88
C GLY A 651 19.62 13.67 8.61
N GLY A 652 20.39 12.59 8.71
CA GLY A 652 21.00 11.93 7.57
C GLY A 652 20.09 10.81 7.05
N LEU A 653 20.06 10.62 5.74
CA LEU A 653 19.38 9.48 5.11
C LEU A 653 20.37 8.37 4.71
N GLY A 654 21.64 8.71 4.53
CA GLY A 654 22.68 7.73 4.20
C GLY A 654 23.50 8.12 2.99
N THR A 655 24.24 7.13 2.51
CA THR A 655 25.09 7.19 1.33
C THR A 655 24.69 6.07 0.38
N MET A 656 24.70 6.35 -0.93
CA MET A 656 24.39 5.36 -1.98
C MET A 656 25.39 5.50 -3.14
N PRO A 657 25.61 4.45 -3.96
CA PRO A 657 26.46 4.54 -5.15
C PRO A 657 26.07 5.74 -6.04
N ASP A 658 27.07 6.47 -6.54
CA ASP A 658 26.84 7.45 -7.61
C ASP A 658 26.97 6.74 -8.96
N PRO A 659 25.87 6.55 -9.73
CA PRO A 659 25.95 5.89 -11.02
C PRO A 659 26.78 6.67 -12.04
N ALA A 660 27.02 7.97 -11.83
CA ALA A 660 27.83 8.80 -12.71
C ALA A 660 29.32 8.77 -12.35
N ASP A 661 29.68 8.34 -11.13
CA ASP A 661 31.07 8.37 -10.65
C ASP A 661 31.36 7.26 -9.62
N PRO A 662 31.94 6.12 -10.04
CA PRO A 662 32.25 5.02 -9.12
C PRO A 662 33.34 5.36 -8.10
N ALA A 663 34.07 6.47 -8.28
CA ALA A 663 35.06 6.96 -7.32
C ALA A 663 34.42 7.70 -6.13
N GLY A 664 33.10 7.88 -6.12
CA GLY A 664 32.35 8.57 -5.08
C GLY A 664 31.04 7.90 -4.71
N CYS A 665 30.25 8.64 -3.95
CA CYS A 665 28.89 8.28 -3.57
C CYS A 665 27.99 9.52 -3.56
N LEU A 666 26.69 9.28 -3.61
CA LEU A 666 25.69 10.29 -3.29
C LEU A 666 25.46 10.31 -1.78
N ILE A 667 25.31 11.51 -1.23
CA ILE A 667 25.07 11.78 0.18
C ILE A 667 23.69 12.41 0.31
N ALA A 668 22.77 11.76 1.00
CA ALA A 668 21.39 12.22 1.16
C ALA A 668 21.10 12.63 2.62
N VAL A 669 20.42 13.76 2.79
CA VAL A 669 20.07 14.35 4.09
C VAL A 669 18.66 14.95 4.07
N ILE A 670 18.10 15.18 5.26
CA ILE A 670 16.86 15.93 5.46
C ILE A 670 17.22 17.36 5.90
N GLY A 671 16.83 18.34 5.09
CA GLY A 671 17.00 19.76 5.40
C GLY A 671 16.04 20.26 6.47
N ASN A 672 16.25 21.48 6.99
CA ASN A 672 15.34 22.09 7.97
C ASN A 672 13.93 22.33 7.40
N ASP A 673 13.85 22.52 6.08
CA ASP A 673 12.63 22.57 5.27
C ASP A 673 11.88 21.24 5.19
N GLN A 674 12.42 20.17 5.80
CA GLN A 674 11.86 18.82 5.79
C GLN A 674 11.82 18.22 4.39
N GLN A 675 12.80 18.56 3.55
CA GLN A 675 12.94 18.03 2.20
C GLN A 675 14.22 17.21 2.05
N VAL A 676 14.26 16.35 1.04
CA VAL A 676 15.46 15.54 0.75
C VAL A 676 16.43 16.34 -0.09
N TRP A 677 17.68 16.42 0.38
CA TRP A 677 18.76 17.09 -0.31
C TRP A 677 19.90 16.10 -0.55
N VAL A 678 20.46 16.14 -1.75
CA VAL A 678 21.52 15.22 -2.18
C VAL A 678 22.71 15.99 -2.75
N THR A 679 23.92 15.60 -2.36
CA THR A 679 25.20 16.07 -2.94
C THR A 679 26.03 14.87 -3.37
N ARG A 680 26.94 15.09 -4.31
CA ARG A 680 27.97 14.10 -4.67
C ARG A 680 29.18 14.21 -3.74
N SER A 681 29.82 13.10 -3.42
CA SER A 681 31.06 13.09 -2.61
C SER A 681 32.25 13.64 -3.39
N THR A 682 32.21 13.64 -4.72
CA THR A 682 33.26 14.17 -5.60
C THR A 682 33.02 15.59 -6.11
N ALA A 683 31.82 16.15 -5.89
CA ALA A 683 31.48 17.55 -6.21
C ALA A 683 31.00 18.30 -4.95
N PRO A 684 31.89 18.61 -4.00
CA PRO A 684 31.52 19.23 -2.73
C PRO A 684 30.85 20.60 -2.91
N GLY A 685 29.82 20.86 -2.11
CA GLY A 685 29.13 22.15 -2.06
C GLY A 685 27.94 22.30 -3.01
N THR A 686 27.70 21.35 -3.92
CA THR A 686 26.55 21.39 -4.84
C THR A 686 25.43 20.47 -4.34
N TRP A 687 24.32 21.07 -3.92
CA TRP A 687 23.16 20.35 -3.39
C TRP A 687 21.98 20.40 -4.37
N THR A 688 21.38 19.24 -4.62
CA THR A 688 20.17 19.08 -5.43
C THR A 688 19.02 18.62 -4.54
N ARG A 689 17.84 19.19 -4.74
CA ARG A 689 16.62 18.82 -4.02
C ARG A 689 15.93 17.65 -4.72
N TRP A 690 15.52 16.64 -3.96
CA TRP A 690 14.72 15.50 -4.43
C TRP A 690 13.37 15.53 -3.71
N ASP A 691 12.31 15.86 -4.43
CA ASP A 691 10.98 15.99 -3.83
C ASP A 691 10.14 14.73 -4.10
N PRO A 692 9.51 14.14 -3.07
CA PRO A 692 8.43 13.19 -3.29
C PRO A 692 7.15 13.94 -3.64
N HIS A 693 6.33 13.37 -4.52
CA HIS A 693 5.08 14.00 -4.92
C HIS A 693 3.98 13.87 -3.84
N PRO A 694 3.25 14.97 -3.51
CA PRO A 694 3.47 16.35 -3.97
C PRO A 694 4.65 17.03 -3.26
N ASP A 695 5.30 17.98 -3.92
CA ASP A 695 6.55 18.65 -3.45
C ASP A 695 6.41 19.47 -2.15
N THR A 696 5.20 19.55 -1.61
CA THR A 696 4.88 20.11 -0.28
C THR A 696 5.00 19.07 0.85
N THR A 697 5.26 17.80 0.52
CA THR A 697 5.33 16.70 1.48
C THR A 697 6.48 16.92 2.46
N THR A 698 6.19 16.93 3.75
CA THR A 698 7.21 17.07 4.80
C THR A 698 7.82 15.71 5.13
N ILE A 699 9.15 15.61 5.15
CA ILE A 699 9.90 14.37 5.41
C ILE A 699 10.47 14.35 6.83
N ILE A 700 10.27 13.23 7.52
CA ILE A 700 10.68 13.06 8.93
C ILE A 700 11.81 12.04 9.12
N ALA A 701 11.94 11.06 8.22
CA ALA A 701 12.95 10.01 8.27
C ALA A 701 13.07 9.32 6.90
N GLY A 702 14.12 8.52 6.71
CA GLY A 702 14.27 7.74 5.49
C GLY A 702 15.63 7.07 5.38
N GLN A 703 15.85 6.41 4.24
CA GLN A 703 17.10 5.77 3.87
C GLN A 703 17.43 6.05 2.40
N ALA A 704 18.72 6.27 2.13
CA ALA A 704 19.28 6.32 0.79
C ALA A 704 19.37 4.90 0.22
N GLU A 705 18.83 4.68 -0.97
CA GLU A 705 18.72 3.34 -1.59
C GLU A 705 18.99 3.40 -3.09
N THR A 706 19.44 2.28 -3.65
CA THR A 706 19.51 2.09 -5.11
C THR A 706 18.41 1.12 -5.54
N LEU A 707 17.38 1.63 -6.21
CA LEU A 707 16.23 0.84 -6.66
C LEU A 707 16.13 0.92 -8.18
N LEU A 708 15.91 -0.21 -8.85
CA LEU A 708 15.85 -0.30 -10.32
C LEU A 708 17.10 0.28 -11.01
N ASN A 709 18.27 0.18 -10.36
CA ASN A 709 19.53 0.82 -10.76
C ASN A 709 19.50 2.35 -10.76
N LEU A 710 18.52 2.95 -10.10
CA LEU A 710 18.37 4.39 -9.94
C LEU A 710 18.61 4.78 -8.48
N PRO A 711 19.39 5.84 -8.21
CA PRO A 711 19.55 6.34 -6.86
C PRO A 711 18.27 7.06 -6.42
N CYS A 712 17.81 6.76 -5.20
CA CYS A 712 16.59 7.31 -4.65
C CYS A 712 16.66 7.40 -3.12
N ALA A 713 15.69 8.07 -2.52
CA ALA A 713 15.49 8.05 -1.07
C ALA A 713 14.12 7.47 -0.76
N VAL A 714 14.09 6.39 0.02
CA VAL A 714 12.87 5.82 0.58
C VAL A 714 12.59 6.52 1.90
N VAL A 715 11.47 7.23 2.00
CA VAL A 715 11.25 8.19 3.08
C VAL A 715 9.88 8.02 3.74
N LEU A 716 9.80 8.48 4.99
CA LEU A 716 8.55 8.65 5.72
C LEU A 716 8.17 10.13 5.71
N ASP A 717 6.93 10.41 5.32
CA ASP A 717 6.37 11.75 5.41
C ASP A 717 5.87 12.07 6.84
N GLY A 718 5.43 13.31 7.05
CA GLY A 718 4.92 13.82 8.33
C GLY A 718 3.67 13.09 8.81
N GLU A 719 2.97 12.41 7.90
CA GLU A 719 1.85 11.55 8.21
C GLU A 719 2.24 10.06 8.33
N ARG A 720 3.55 9.78 8.35
CA ARG A 720 4.16 8.45 8.45
C ARG A 720 3.75 7.52 7.31
N ARG A 721 3.64 8.06 6.09
CA ARG A 721 3.48 7.28 4.86
C ARG A 721 4.81 7.03 4.20
N LEU A 722 4.89 5.88 3.53
CA LEU A 722 6.00 5.56 2.65
C LEU A 722 5.93 6.41 1.38
N ARG A 723 6.99 7.17 1.11
CA ARG A 723 7.21 7.91 -0.15
C ARG A 723 8.58 7.53 -0.71
N ILE A 724 8.76 7.76 -2.01
CA ILE A 724 10.05 7.57 -2.68
C ILE A 724 10.37 8.88 -3.37
N ALA A 725 11.46 9.52 -2.95
CA ALA A 725 11.98 10.72 -3.55
C ALA A 725 13.06 10.33 -4.57
N THR A 726 12.94 10.87 -5.77
CA THR A 726 13.88 10.65 -6.87
C THR A 726 14.38 12.00 -7.38
N PRO A 727 15.52 12.05 -8.09
CA PRO A 727 15.84 13.25 -8.86
C PRO A 727 14.68 13.53 -9.81
N GLN A 728 14.07 14.73 -9.76
CA GLN A 728 13.05 15.14 -10.73
C GLN A 728 13.57 14.85 -12.13
N ASN A 729 12.78 14.15 -12.95
CA ASN A 729 13.07 13.97 -14.37
C ASN A 729 13.35 15.37 -14.95
N GLY A 730 14.57 15.57 -15.44
CA GLY A 730 14.81 16.57 -16.48
C GLY A 730 14.14 16.14 -17.77
#